data_AF-A0A4U5WMY3-F1
#
_entry.id   AF-A0A4U5WMY3-F1
#
_cell.length_a   1.000
_cell.length_b   1.000
_cell.length_c   1.000
_cell.angle_alpha   90.00
_cell.angle_beta   90.00
_cell.angle_gamma   90.00
#
_symmetry.space_group_name_H-M   'P 1'
#
loop_
_entity.id
_entity.type
_entity.pdbx_description
1 polymer ?
#
loop_
_entity_poly.entity_id
_entity_poly.type
_entity_poly.pdbx_seq_one_letter_code
_entity_poly.pdbx_strand_id
1 'polypeptide(L)'
;MWDDAFPSFLIGLREGLEAGLVVSILVATLVRADARSRLPQVWTGVLAAITLAMSFGAVLTFTAASLSATAQEAFGGTLSVIAVAFVTAMVFWMRRSARSLSGEIKEKVTGALAMGSGVLILTSFLAVGREGLETALFLWTTAQAAGESSGPLTGAAIGLILSAALCWGLYRRVLRINLTKFFTATGAVLIVIAAGVLGYGLRDLQEGGVLPGKAAYAVDLSGSVDAGSWYSTLVQGVFNLTPVMTWLQVFGYGGYLAVVMTLFVRGLRATAPKPASGRAAPAPDAPTPARGRPAWVVPVAVVTVPALLAGLAVAFGRPKPAAAQTVAVSEKDCGEGFTAPSPGRQTFQMHNTGDKPAEVYLIDPATNAVYGEIEGLAPGTTRALVATVAQGAYAWRCVPSGGTAVTSKALRVTGGGAPKAVVPVSEHDLSGPLAQYRTYVDEGLAALVAQTRRLADDISHDHLGKARTDWLTAHRTYAALGAAYGTFEDFDQKIDGRADGLPDGVHDKDSTGFHRIEYGLWHGEPATSLTAPAQRLAADAAGLRNAFPHQDFDPSDLPLRAHEVLENTLQFELTGDTDEGSGTNLATADANLAGTRELLTVLRPLLTSRAPHLLPTVDADVARLQKLLDSAHHGSHWTPVGQLGATARARVNGVTGQLLEDLSPVPDLLEIRKSA
;
A
#
# COMPACT_ATOMS: atom_id res chain seq x y z
N MET A 1 19.27 21.43 -29.55
CA MET A 1 17.96 21.84 -28.95
C MET A 1 17.04 20.65 -28.75
N TRP A 2 16.87 19.77 -29.75
CA TRP A 2 16.11 18.51 -29.60
C TRP A 2 16.84 17.45 -28.77
N ASP A 3 18.16 17.54 -28.73
CA ASP A 3 19.07 16.58 -28.11
C ASP A 3 18.88 16.45 -26.59
N ASP A 4 18.84 17.59 -25.88
CA ASP A 4 18.61 17.65 -24.44
C ASP A 4 17.11 17.62 -24.08
N ALA A 5 16.24 17.82 -25.06
CA ALA A 5 14.78 17.80 -24.88
C ALA A 5 14.20 16.39 -24.95
N PHE A 6 14.83 15.48 -25.68
CA PHE A 6 14.29 14.15 -25.94
C PHE A 6 14.11 13.29 -24.67
N PRO A 7 15.05 13.25 -23.71
CA PRO A 7 14.86 12.49 -22.47
C PRO A 7 13.67 13.01 -21.64
N SER A 8 13.60 14.32 -21.43
CA SER A 8 12.50 14.96 -20.71
C SER A 8 11.16 14.87 -21.45
N PHE A 9 11.18 14.83 -22.78
CA PHE A 9 10.01 14.53 -23.61
C PHE A 9 9.46 13.14 -23.35
N LEU A 10 10.32 12.11 -23.31
CA LEU A 10 9.88 10.75 -23.04
C LEU A 10 9.34 10.58 -21.61
N ILE A 11 9.98 11.24 -20.64
CA ILE A 11 9.51 11.30 -19.25
C ILE A 11 8.12 11.96 -19.21
N GLY A 12 7.98 13.20 -19.73
CA GLY A 12 6.70 13.91 -19.74
C GLY A 12 5.60 13.18 -20.52
N LEU A 13 5.95 12.49 -21.60
CA LEU A 13 5.01 11.67 -22.38
C LEU A 13 4.53 10.45 -21.60
N ARG A 14 5.43 9.76 -20.90
CA ARG A 14 5.11 8.56 -20.12
C ARG A 14 4.30 8.90 -18.89
N GLU A 15 4.86 9.71 -18.00
CA GLU A 15 4.24 9.99 -16.70
C GLU A 15 2.92 10.76 -16.90
N GLY A 16 2.87 11.64 -17.91
CA GLY A 16 1.65 12.31 -18.31
C GLY A 16 0.58 11.37 -18.88
N LEU A 17 0.98 10.29 -19.57
CA LEU A 17 0.03 9.29 -20.08
C LEU A 17 -0.50 8.43 -18.92
N GLU A 18 0.33 8.10 -17.94
CA GLU A 18 -0.06 7.33 -16.76
C GLU A 18 -1.06 8.09 -15.89
N ALA A 19 -0.71 9.31 -15.48
CA ALA A 19 -1.61 10.22 -14.77
C ALA A 19 -2.88 10.50 -15.60
N GLY A 20 -2.72 10.78 -16.89
CA GLY A 20 -3.81 11.08 -17.81
C GLY A 20 -4.75 9.90 -18.05
N LEU A 21 -4.26 8.66 -18.03
CA LEU A 21 -5.09 7.45 -18.16
C LEU A 21 -5.99 7.29 -16.94
N VAL A 22 -5.45 7.46 -15.73
CA VAL A 22 -6.25 7.37 -14.49
C VAL A 22 -7.33 8.45 -14.48
N VAL A 23 -6.97 9.70 -14.80
CA VAL A 23 -7.94 10.80 -14.92
C VAL A 23 -8.98 10.51 -16.00
N SER A 24 -8.57 9.98 -17.16
CA SER A 24 -9.49 9.62 -18.25
C SER A 24 -10.48 8.52 -17.84
N ILE A 25 -10.04 7.56 -17.03
CA ILE A 25 -10.92 6.50 -16.49
C ILE A 25 -11.92 7.12 -15.51
N LEU A 26 -11.47 7.94 -14.55
CA LEU A 26 -12.35 8.64 -13.59
C LEU A 26 -13.37 9.54 -14.30
N VAL A 27 -12.94 10.28 -15.33
CA VAL A 27 -13.85 11.11 -16.15
C VAL A 27 -14.82 10.21 -16.92
N ALA A 28 -14.35 9.12 -17.53
CA ALA A 28 -15.21 8.21 -18.28
C ALA A 28 -16.24 7.51 -17.38
N THR A 29 -15.91 7.14 -16.14
CA THR A 29 -16.86 6.54 -15.20
C THR A 29 -17.90 7.56 -14.73
N LEU A 30 -17.50 8.78 -14.40
CA LEU A 30 -18.44 9.85 -14.03
C LEU A 30 -19.38 10.22 -15.18
N VAL A 31 -18.87 10.27 -16.41
CA VAL A 31 -19.70 10.57 -17.60
C VAL A 31 -20.64 9.40 -17.93
N ARG A 32 -20.21 8.15 -17.75
CA ARG A 32 -21.07 6.96 -17.94
C ARG A 32 -22.16 6.84 -16.87
N ALA A 33 -21.88 7.29 -15.64
CA ALA A 33 -22.83 7.32 -14.53
C ALA A 33 -23.73 8.59 -14.52
N ASP A 34 -23.71 9.38 -15.60
CA ASP A 34 -24.41 10.68 -15.74
C ASP A 34 -24.10 11.72 -14.63
N ALA A 35 -23.02 11.52 -13.88
CA ALA A 35 -22.58 12.36 -12.76
C ALA A 35 -21.67 13.51 -13.20
N ARG A 36 -21.94 14.14 -14.35
CA ARG A 36 -21.07 15.20 -14.93
C ARG A 36 -20.89 16.40 -14.00
N SER A 37 -21.85 16.65 -13.11
CA SER A 37 -21.78 17.71 -12.09
C SER A 37 -20.63 17.52 -11.09
N ARG A 38 -20.07 16.31 -10.97
CA ARG A 38 -18.94 15.98 -10.10
C ARG A 38 -17.57 16.10 -10.78
N LEU A 39 -17.52 16.32 -12.09
CA LEU A 39 -16.24 16.51 -12.81
C LEU A 39 -15.33 17.60 -12.23
N PRO A 40 -15.84 18.75 -11.73
CA PRO A 40 -14.99 19.76 -11.08
C PRO A 40 -14.21 19.21 -9.89
N GLN A 41 -14.72 18.19 -9.19
CA GLN A 41 -14.04 17.58 -8.04
C GLN A 41 -12.77 16.82 -8.48
N VAL A 42 -12.85 16.11 -9.60
CA VAL A 42 -11.67 15.46 -10.21
C VAL A 42 -10.63 16.51 -10.56
N TRP A 43 -11.05 17.58 -11.25
CA TRP A 43 -10.15 18.68 -11.63
C TRP A 43 -9.54 19.41 -10.43
N THR A 44 -10.26 19.56 -9.32
CA THR A 44 -9.71 20.10 -8.07
C THR A 44 -8.58 19.22 -7.53
N GLY A 45 -8.77 17.90 -7.51
CA GLY A 45 -7.73 16.95 -7.09
C GLY A 45 -6.51 16.98 -8.02
N VAL A 46 -6.74 17.00 -9.34
CA VAL A 46 -5.68 17.12 -10.35
C VAL A 46 -4.89 18.42 -10.19
N LEU A 47 -5.56 19.56 -10.02
CA LEU A 47 -4.91 20.86 -9.85
C LEU A 47 -4.09 20.92 -8.55
N ALA A 48 -4.60 20.34 -7.46
CA ALA A 48 -3.88 20.22 -6.20
C ALA A 48 -2.61 19.36 -6.35
N ALA A 49 -2.69 18.25 -7.08
CA ALA A 49 -1.55 17.37 -7.36
C ALA A 49 -0.47 18.07 -8.21
N ILE A 50 -0.88 18.78 -9.28
CA ILE A 50 0.05 19.55 -10.11
C ILE A 50 0.74 20.64 -9.27
N THR A 51 -0.01 21.32 -8.41
CA THR A 51 0.56 22.34 -7.51
C THR A 51 1.59 21.74 -6.54
N LEU A 52 1.30 20.58 -5.98
CA LEU A 52 2.23 19.84 -5.12
C LEU A 52 3.51 19.45 -5.88
N ALA A 53 3.38 18.89 -7.09
CA ALA A 53 4.52 18.50 -7.92
C ALA A 53 5.42 19.68 -8.30
N MET A 54 4.82 20.81 -8.70
CA MET A 54 5.57 22.05 -8.97
C MET A 54 6.27 22.58 -7.71
N SER A 55 5.58 22.54 -6.56
CA SER A 55 6.15 22.97 -5.28
C SER A 55 7.33 22.09 -4.86
N PHE A 56 7.22 20.78 -5.06
CA PHE A 56 8.28 19.82 -4.79
C PHE A 56 9.50 20.07 -5.67
N GLY A 57 9.33 20.24 -6.99
CA GLY A 57 10.42 20.59 -7.90
C GLY A 57 11.09 21.94 -7.56
N ALA A 58 10.29 22.92 -7.14
CA ALA A 58 10.81 24.20 -6.67
C ALA A 58 11.66 24.03 -5.39
N VAL A 59 11.18 23.27 -4.41
CA VAL A 59 11.93 22.98 -3.17
C VAL A 59 13.26 22.28 -3.48
N LEU A 60 13.28 21.30 -4.39
CA LEU A 60 14.53 20.63 -4.81
C LEU A 60 15.52 21.63 -5.41
N THR A 61 15.05 22.50 -6.29
CA THR A 61 15.88 23.50 -6.99
C THR A 61 16.45 24.54 -6.01
N PHE A 62 15.62 25.11 -5.13
CA PHE A 62 16.06 26.10 -4.15
C PHE A 62 16.95 25.50 -3.06
N THR A 63 16.71 24.24 -2.68
CA THR A 63 17.57 23.53 -1.73
C THR A 63 18.95 23.30 -2.33
N ALA A 64 19.03 22.79 -3.56
CA ALA A 64 20.30 22.57 -4.25
C ALA A 64 21.09 23.87 -4.44
N ALA A 65 20.41 24.97 -4.81
CA ALA A 65 21.03 26.29 -4.98
C ALA A 65 21.58 26.89 -3.67
N SER A 66 21.18 26.38 -2.51
CA SER A 66 21.61 26.86 -1.19
C SER A 66 22.83 26.07 -0.63
N LEU A 67 23.32 25.05 -1.35
CA LEU A 67 24.43 24.21 -0.94
C LEU A 67 25.77 24.75 -1.48
N SER A 68 26.89 24.36 -0.84
CA SER A 68 28.22 24.60 -1.42
C SER A 68 28.41 23.77 -2.69
N ALA A 69 29.26 24.21 -3.63
CA ALA A 69 29.48 23.51 -4.90
C ALA A 69 29.75 22.00 -4.74
N THR A 70 30.60 21.62 -3.77
CA THR A 70 30.89 20.22 -3.45
C THR A 70 29.69 19.45 -2.90
N ALA A 71 28.86 20.10 -2.08
CA ALA A 71 27.65 19.50 -1.52
C ALA A 71 26.53 19.43 -2.57
N GLN A 72 26.48 20.38 -3.50
CA GLN A 72 25.56 20.39 -4.64
C GLN A 72 25.88 19.25 -5.60
N GLU A 73 27.15 19.02 -5.93
CA GLU A 73 27.61 17.88 -6.74
C GLU A 73 27.29 16.54 -6.03
N ALA A 74 27.62 16.40 -4.74
CA ALA A 74 27.27 15.20 -3.97
C ALA A 74 25.75 14.95 -3.89
N PHE A 75 24.96 16.01 -3.72
CA PHE A 75 23.51 15.97 -3.65
C PHE A 75 22.88 15.58 -5.00
N GLY A 76 23.35 16.20 -6.09
CA GLY A 76 22.92 15.88 -7.46
C GLY A 76 23.27 14.45 -7.86
N GLY A 77 24.49 14.00 -7.52
CA GLY A 77 24.95 12.64 -7.78
C GLY A 77 24.14 11.58 -7.01
N THR A 78 23.87 11.82 -5.72
CA THR A 78 23.05 10.93 -4.89
C THR A 78 21.61 10.82 -5.41
N LEU A 79 20.99 11.96 -5.75
CA LEU A 79 19.64 11.98 -6.31
C LEU A 79 19.56 11.29 -7.68
N SER A 80 20.61 11.39 -8.49
CA SER A 80 20.69 10.70 -9.78
C SER A 80 20.73 9.17 -9.61
N VAL A 81 21.48 8.65 -8.63
CA VAL A 81 21.50 7.20 -8.32
C VAL A 81 20.14 6.73 -7.81
N ILE A 82 19.51 7.48 -6.90
CA ILE A 82 18.15 7.19 -6.41
C ILE A 82 17.17 7.18 -7.57
N ALA A 83 17.18 8.21 -8.42
CA ALA A 83 16.31 8.31 -9.58
C ALA A 83 16.47 7.09 -10.50
N VAL A 84 17.70 6.64 -10.78
CA VAL A 84 17.94 5.44 -11.59
C VAL A 84 17.37 4.18 -10.96
N ALA A 85 17.51 4.01 -9.63
CA ALA A 85 16.90 2.88 -8.91
C ALA A 85 15.37 2.89 -9.04
N PHE A 86 14.75 4.05 -8.84
CA PHE A 86 13.30 4.25 -8.99
C PHE A 86 12.83 3.99 -10.43
N VAL A 87 13.48 4.58 -11.45
CA VAL A 87 13.14 4.34 -12.86
C VAL A 87 13.23 2.85 -13.19
N THR A 88 14.28 2.18 -12.72
CA THR A 88 14.47 0.74 -12.96
C THR A 88 13.33 -0.07 -12.34
N ALA A 89 13.04 0.17 -11.05
CA ALA A 89 11.93 -0.49 -10.36
C ALA A 89 10.61 -0.26 -11.08
N MET A 90 10.34 0.97 -11.52
CA MET A 90 9.10 1.32 -12.20
C MET A 90 8.95 0.71 -13.58
N VAL A 91 10.04 0.64 -14.37
CA VAL A 91 10.04 -0.03 -15.68
C VAL A 91 9.66 -1.51 -15.55
N PHE A 92 10.12 -2.19 -14.50
CA PHE A 92 9.72 -3.58 -14.23
C PHE A 92 8.32 -3.69 -13.62
N TRP A 93 7.95 -2.79 -12.70
CA TRP A 93 6.63 -2.75 -12.08
C TRP A 93 5.52 -2.54 -13.12
N MET A 94 5.61 -1.51 -13.95
CA MET A 94 4.62 -1.23 -14.99
C MET A 94 4.48 -2.36 -16.00
N ARG A 95 5.57 -3.03 -16.35
CA ARG A 95 5.50 -4.17 -17.28
C ARG A 95 4.70 -5.35 -16.71
N ARG A 96 4.66 -5.49 -15.38
CA ARG A 96 3.78 -6.42 -14.66
C ARG A 96 2.34 -5.85 -14.60
N SER A 97 2.18 -4.59 -14.22
CA SER A 97 0.88 -3.93 -14.00
C SER A 97 0.08 -3.63 -15.28
N ALA A 98 0.73 -3.42 -16.43
CA ALA A 98 0.07 -3.15 -17.72
C ALA A 98 -0.85 -4.31 -18.19
N ARG A 99 -0.80 -5.47 -17.53
CA ARG A 99 -1.67 -6.63 -17.78
C ARG A 99 -2.89 -6.68 -16.85
N SER A 100 -2.83 -6.10 -15.64
CA SER A 100 -3.90 -6.11 -14.62
C SER A 100 -4.66 -4.78 -14.51
N LEU A 101 -4.08 -3.68 -15.00
CA LEU A 101 -4.58 -2.31 -14.82
C LEU A 101 -6.05 -2.08 -15.24
N SER A 102 -6.53 -2.85 -16.23
CA SER A 102 -7.91 -2.71 -16.72
C SER A 102 -8.96 -3.34 -15.79
N GLY A 103 -8.57 -4.30 -14.93
CA GLY A 103 -9.45 -4.98 -13.97
C GLY A 103 -9.55 -4.20 -12.66
N GLU A 104 -8.40 -3.96 -12.01
CA GLU A 104 -8.32 -3.33 -10.68
C GLU A 104 -8.89 -1.89 -10.64
N ILE A 105 -8.71 -1.12 -11.72
CA ILE A 105 -9.25 0.25 -11.77
C ILE A 105 -10.77 0.24 -11.98
N LYS A 106 -11.29 -0.76 -12.70
CA LYS A 106 -12.73 -0.88 -12.95
C LYS A 106 -13.47 -1.22 -11.65
N GLU A 107 -12.86 -2.05 -10.82
CA GLU A 107 -13.35 -2.53 -9.52
C GLU A 107 -13.29 -1.44 -8.43
N LYS A 108 -12.15 -0.74 -8.29
CA LYS A 108 -11.97 0.34 -7.30
C LYS A 108 -12.81 1.59 -7.58
N VAL A 109 -13.19 1.84 -8.85
CA VAL A 109 -13.97 3.03 -9.23
C VAL A 109 -15.48 2.81 -9.10
N THR A 110 -15.98 1.57 -9.22
CA THR A 110 -17.39 1.24 -8.89
C THR A 110 -17.71 1.48 -7.42
N GLY A 111 -16.76 1.24 -6.50
CA GLY A 111 -16.91 1.57 -5.08
C GLY A 111 -16.86 3.09 -4.78
N ALA A 112 -16.08 3.86 -5.54
CA ALA A 112 -15.95 5.30 -5.33
C ALA A 112 -17.19 6.12 -5.73
N LEU A 113 -18.07 5.58 -6.58
CA LEU A 113 -19.34 6.21 -6.94
C LEU A 113 -20.35 6.23 -5.77
N ALA A 114 -20.15 5.38 -4.75
CA ALA A 114 -20.99 5.32 -3.55
C ALA A 114 -20.58 6.34 -2.45
N MET A 115 -19.42 7.01 -2.58
CA MET A 115 -18.90 7.92 -1.55
C MET A 115 -18.92 9.41 -1.94
N GLY A 116 -18.84 10.26 -0.91
CA GLY A 116 -19.00 11.72 -1.00
C GLY A 116 -17.96 12.46 -1.84
N SER A 117 -18.23 13.74 -2.12
CA SER A 117 -17.41 14.62 -2.98
C SER A 117 -15.93 14.73 -2.60
N GLY A 118 -15.58 14.55 -1.32
CA GLY A 118 -14.20 14.59 -0.83
C GLY A 118 -13.33 13.41 -1.30
N VAL A 119 -13.93 12.23 -1.48
CA VAL A 119 -13.19 11.04 -1.92
C VAL A 119 -12.73 11.19 -3.37
N LEU A 120 -13.58 11.72 -4.27
CA LEU A 120 -13.18 11.96 -5.67
C LEU A 120 -12.01 12.95 -5.80
N ILE A 121 -11.99 13.99 -4.95
CA ILE A 121 -10.86 14.94 -4.89
C ILE A 121 -9.61 14.22 -4.41
N LEU A 122 -9.71 13.47 -3.30
CA LEU A 122 -8.57 12.76 -2.70
C LEU A 122 -8.02 11.67 -3.62
N THR A 123 -8.87 10.86 -4.24
CA THR A 123 -8.46 9.82 -5.19
C THR A 123 -7.76 10.42 -6.40
N SER A 124 -8.31 11.50 -6.98
CA SER A 124 -7.68 12.18 -8.12
C SER A 124 -6.36 12.85 -7.71
N PHE A 125 -6.30 13.42 -6.51
CA PHE A 125 -5.09 14.02 -5.95
C PHE A 125 -3.99 12.99 -5.67
N LEU A 126 -4.31 11.86 -5.03
CA LEU A 126 -3.32 10.82 -4.72
C LEU A 126 -2.83 10.12 -5.98
N ALA A 127 -3.75 9.82 -6.90
CA ALA A 127 -3.40 9.19 -8.17
C ALA A 127 -2.49 10.07 -9.02
N VAL A 128 -2.83 11.35 -9.21
CA VAL A 128 -1.99 12.27 -10.02
C VAL A 128 -0.80 12.78 -9.22
N GLY A 129 -0.90 12.89 -7.90
CA GLY A 129 0.13 13.43 -7.02
C GLY A 129 1.35 12.51 -6.96
N ARG A 130 1.13 11.19 -6.91
CA ARG A 130 2.22 10.21 -7.01
C ARG A 130 2.99 10.37 -8.31
N GLU A 131 2.31 10.27 -9.44
CA GLU A 131 2.94 10.39 -10.77
C GLU A 131 3.57 11.77 -10.98
N GLY A 132 2.95 12.83 -10.45
CA GLY A 132 3.44 14.20 -10.52
C GLY A 132 4.72 14.43 -9.71
N LEU A 133 4.83 13.86 -8.50
CA LEU A 133 6.06 13.93 -7.68
C LEU A 133 7.20 13.17 -8.34
N GLU A 134 6.92 11.99 -8.91
CA GLU A 134 7.89 11.21 -9.66
C GLU A 134 8.36 11.96 -10.93
N THR A 135 7.41 12.53 -11.69
CA THR A 135 7.72 13.39 -12.85
C THR A 135 8.63 14.56 -12.45
N ALA A 136 8.31 15.26 -11.36
CA ALA A 136 9.09 16.39 -10.88
C ALA A 136 10.52 15.98 -10.49
N LEU A 137 10.68 14.83 -9.82
CA LEU A 137 11.99 14.29 -9.46
C LEU A 137 12.83 13.95 -10.70
N PHE A 138 12.25 13.23 -11.66
CA PHE A 138 12.98 12.79 -12.87
C PHE A 138 13.31 13.95 -13.81
N LEU A 139 12.40 14.90 -13.98
CA LEU A 139 12.68 16.10 -14.77
C LEU A 139 13.75 16.96 -14.11
N TRP A 140 13.78 17.04 -12.78
CA TRP A 140 14.80 17.78 -12.05
C TRP A 140 16.19 17.13 -12.21
N THR A 141 16.31 15.82 -12.04
CA THR A 141 17.61 15.13 -12.22
C THR A 141 18.10 15.17 -13.67
N THR A 142 17.18 15.02 -14.64
CA THR A 142 17.51 15.14 -16.06
C THR A 142 17.91 16.56 -16.44
N ALA A 143 17.26 17.58 -15.86
CA ALA A 143 17.63 18.98 -16.08
C ALA A 143 19.00 19.32 -15.49
N GLN A 144 19.32 18.80 -14.30
CA GLN A 144 20.66 18.93 -13.70
C GLN A 144 21.74 18.30 -14.60
N ALA A 145 21.47 17.11 -15.13
CA ALA A 145 22.37 16.42 -16.04
C ALA A 145 22.59 17.15 -17.38
N ALA A 146 21.60 17.93 -17.83
CA ALA A 146 21.63 18.67 -19.09
C ALA A 146 22.20 20.11 -18.97
N GLY A 147 22.60 20.55 -17.78
CA GLY A 147 23.22 21.86 -17.54
C GLY A 147 22.32 23.06 -17.83
N GLU A 148 22.89 24.17 -18.35
CA GLU A 148 22.18 25.43 -18.62
C GLU A 148 21.20 25.40 -19.82
N SER A 149 20.86 24.22 -20.35
CA SER A 149 19.99 24.09 -21.52
C SER A 149 18.49 24.23 -21.17
N SER A 150 17.73 24.90 -22.03
CA SER A 150 16.25 24.95 -21.94
C SER A 150 15.56 23.75 -22.60
N GLY A 151 16.35 22.81 -23.13
CA GLY A 151 15.89 21.59 -23.78
C GLY A 151 15.00 20.73 -22.86
N PRO A 152 15.41 20.39 -21.63
CA PRO A 152 14.63 19.55 -20.73
C PRO A 152 13.21 20.08 -20.46
N LEU A 153 13.08 21.39 -20.22
CA LEU A 153 11.78 22.02 -19.95
C LEU A 153 10.86 21.98 -21.18
N THR A 154 11.42 22.30 -22.37
CA THR A 154 10.65 22.28 -23.62
C THR A 154 10.25 20.87 -24.03
N GLY A 155 11.15 19.90 -23.84
CA GLY A 155 10.89 18.48 -24.04
C GLY A 155 9.75 17.97 -23.16
N ALA A 156 9.85 18.21 -21.85
CA ALA A 156 8.82 17.84 -20.87
C ALA A 156 7.45 18.42 -21.23
N ALA A 157 7.40 19.71 -21.59
CA ALA A 157 6.17 20.38 -21.98
C ALA A 157 5.54 19.74 -23.23
N ILE A 158 6.34 19.44 -24.26
CA ILE A 158 5.86 18.75 -25.46
C ILE A 158 5.34 17.35 -25.12
N GLY A 159 6.05 16.62 -24.26
CA GLY A 159 5.66 15.28 -23.81
C GLY A 159 4.32 15.29 -23.07
N LEU A 160 4.13 16.21 -22.13
CA LEU A 160 2.88 16.40 -21.37
C LEU A 160 1.71 16.85 -22.26
N ILE A 161 1.95 17.71 -23.24
CA ILE A 161 0.92 18.12 -24.20
C ILE A 161 0.51 16.93 -25.08
N LEU A 162 1.48 16.16 -25.57
CA LEU A 162 1.21 15.00 -26.40
C LEU A 162 0.49 13.89 -25.61
N SER A 163 0.87 13.64 -24.36
CA SER A 163 0.17 12.67 -23.51
C SER A 163 -1.27 13.09 -23.22
N ALA A 164 -1.52 14.37 -22.92
CA ALA A 164 -2.89 14.89 -22.78
C ALA A 164 -3.72 14.72 -24.08
N ALA A 165 -3.12 14.97 -25.25
CA ALA A 165 -3.77 14.75 -26.55
C ALA A 165 -4.07 13.26 -26.81
N LEU A 166 -3.15 12.36 -26.46
CA LEU A 166 -3.34 10.91 -26.55
C LEU A 166 -4.46 10.42 -25.62
N CYS A 167 -4.46 10.86 -24.36
CA CYS A 167 -5.52 10.55 -23.39
C CYS A 167 -6.89 11.04 -23.87
N TRP A 168 -6.95 12.25 -24.42
CA TRP A 168 -8.17 12.78 -25.03
C TRP A 168 -8.65 11.95 -26.23
N GLY A 169 -7.73 11.51 -27.09
CA GLY A 169 -8.02 10.64 -28.23
C GLY A 169 -8.48 9.23 -27.82
N LEU A 170 -7.91 8.67 -26.75
CA LEU A 170 -8.34 7.41 -26.13
C LEU A 170 -9.73 7.54 -25.50
N TYR A 171 -10.00 8.64 -24.78
CA TYR A 171 -11.31 8.94 -24.21
C TYR A 171 -12.41 9.03 -25.29
N ARG A 172 -12.13 9.68 -26.42
CA ARG A 172 -13.06 9.76 -27.55
C ARG A 172 -13.17 8.47 -28.38
N ARG A 173 -12.49 7.38 -27.98
CA ARG A 173 -12.41 6.09 -28.71
C ARG A 173 -11.87 6.22 -30.14
N VAL A 174 -11.16 7.30 -30.46
CA VAL A 174 -10.58 7.57 -31.79
C VAL A 174 -9.25 6.80 -31.96
N LEU A 175 -8.55 6.51 -30.86
CA LEU A 175 -7.27 5.82 -30.86
C LEU A 175 -7.40 4.41 -30.27
N ARG A 176 -6.86 3.39 -30.96
CA ARG A 176 -6.67 2.02 -30.43
C ARG A 176 -5.18 1.73 -30.32
N ILE A 177 -4.57 2.10 -29.21
CA ILE A 177 -3.13 1.91 -28.95
C ILE A 177 -2.93 0.63 -28.13
N ASN A 178 -1.98 -0.21 -28.53
CA ASN A 178 -1.55 -1.35 -27.72
C ASN A 178 -0.59 -0.84 -26.63
N LEU A 179 -1.13 -0.61 -25.44
CA LEU A 179 -0.38 -0.05 -24.30
C LEU A 179 0.84 -0.90 -23.93
N THR A 180 0.74 -2.23 -24.04
CA THR A 180 1.87 -3.13 -23.76
C THR A 180 3.05 -2.90 -24.71
N LYS A 181 2.81 -2.71 -26.01
CA LYS A 181 3.86 -2.40 -26.99
C LYS A 181 4.46 -1.01 -26.76
N PHE A 182 3.60 -0.03 -26.48
CA PHE A 182 4.02 1.33 -26.19
C PHE A 182 4.95 1.38 -24.96
N PHE A 183 4.53 0.84 -23.82
CA PHE A 183 5.34 0.82 -22.59
C PHE A 183 6.59 -0.05 -22.70
N THR A 184 6.57 -1.10 -23.53
CA THR A 184 7.77 -1.92 -23.79
C THR A 184 8.82 -1.12 -24.57
N ALA A 185 8.40 -0.39 -25.60
CA ALA A 185 9.31 0.42 -26.42
C ALA A 185 9.87 1.61 -25.62
N THR A 186 9.01 2.34 -24.91
CA THR A 186 9.45 3.48 -24.08
C THR A 186 10.29 3.01 -22.90
N GLY A 187 9.96 1.88 -22.26
CA GLY A 187 10.75 1.29 -21.18
C GLY A 187 12.17 0.90 -21.61
N ALA A 188 12.36 0.33 -22.80
CA ALA A 188 13.69 0.02 -23.32
C ALA A 188 14.54 1.28 -23.53
N VAL A 189 13.94 2.35 -24.06
CA VAL A 189 14.64 3.63 -24.26
C VAL A 189 14.99 4.28 -22.90
N LEU A 190 14.10 4.20 -21.91
CA LEU A 190 14.36 4.73 -20.57
C LEU A 190 15.49 4.01 -19.84
N ILE A 191 15.67 2.70 -20.05
CA ILE A 191 16.84 1.97 -19.51
C ILE A 191 18.14 2.55 -20.05
N VAL A 192 18.17 2.91 -21.34
CA VAL A 192 19.36 3.51 -21.96
C VAL A 192 19.64 4.91 -21.41
N ILE A 193 18.60 5.72 -21.22
CA ILE A 193 18.72 7.06 -20.61
C ILE A 193 19.16 6.95 -19.14
N ALA A 194 18.59 6.01 -18.39
CA ALA A 194 18.95 5.77 -16.98
C ALA A 194 20.40 5.33 -16.82
N ALA A 195 20.97 4.58 -17.78
CA ALA A 195 22.40 4.28 -17.81
C ALA A 195 23.25 5.56 -17.89
N GLY A 196 22.81 6.53 -18.71
CA GLY A 196 23.43 7.85 -18.83
C GLY A 196 23.35 8.67 -17.55
N VAL A 197 22.15 8.77 -16.95
CA VAL A 197 21.93 9.47 -15.67
C VAL A 197 22.77 8.84 -14.55
N LEU A 198 22.95 7.52 -14.56
CA LEU A 198 23.83 6.83 -13.61
C LEU A 198 25.30 7.20 -13.83
N GLY A 199 25.77 7.21 -15.08
CA GLY A 199 27.12 7.63 -15.44
C GLY A 199 27.42 9.07 -15.03
N TYR A 200 26.45 9.96 -15.17
CA TYR A 200 26.52 11.35 -14.69
C TYR A 200 26.53 11.41 -13.16
N GLY A 201 25.59 10.73 -12.49
CA GLY A 201 25.52 10.73 -11.03
C GLY A 201 26.78 10.19 -10.35
N LEU A 202 27.42 9.16 -10.93
CA LEU A 202 28.70 8.64 -10.46
C LEU A 202 29.83 9.66 -10.62
N ARG A 203 29.79 10.51 -11.64
CA ARG A 203 30.77 11.58 -11.83
C ARG A 203 30.62 12.68 -10.80
N ASP A 204 29.39 13.14 -10.57
CA ASP A 204 29.07 14.16 -9.56
C ASP A 204 29.44 13.68 -8.15
N LEU A 205 29.26 12.38 -7.85
CA LEU A 205 29.74 11.79 -6.60
C LEU A 205 31.28 11.74 -6.49
N GLN A 206 32.00 11.62 -7.62
CA GLN A 206 33.46 11.72 -7.64
C GLN A 206 33.96 13.17 -7.49
N GLU A 207 33.23 14.14 -8.02
CA GLU A 207 33.56 15.58 -7.91
C GLU A 207 33.26 16.12 -6.51
N GLY A 208 32.10 15.75 -5.96
CA GLY A 208 31.72 16.03 -4.57
C GLY A 208 32.57 15.33 -3.52
N GLY A 209 33.51 14.47 -3.93
CA GLY A 209 34.46 13.79 -3.03
C GLY A 209 33.89 12.58 -2.29
N VAL A 210 32.69 12.13 -2.64
CA VAL A 210 32.03 10.95 -2.05
C VAL A 210 32.65 9.65 -2.58
N LEU A 211 33.04 9.62 -3.86
CA LEU A 211 33.65 8.46 -4.52
C LEU A 211 35.08 8.77 -5.00
N PRO A 212 36.02 7.80 -4.90
CA PRO A 212 37.39 7.99 -5.35
C PRO A 212 37.50 7.94 -6.90
N GLY A 213 38.63 8.43 -7.44
CA GLY A 213 38.97 8.23 -8.85
C GLY A 213 38.59 9.37 -9.81
N LYS A 214 38.40 10.61 -9.32
CA LYS A 214 38.06 11.79 -10.14
C LYS A 214 39.01 12.11 -11.31
N ALA A 215 40.25 11.63 -11.26
CA ALA A 215 41.28 11.82 -12.30
C ALA A 215 41.61 10.52 -13.07
N ALA A 216 40.88 9.42 -12.82
CA ALA A 216 41.13 8.12 -13.45
C ALA A 216 40.30 7.98 -14.74
N TYR A 217 40.76 8.61 -15.81
CA TYR A 217 40.08 8.61 -17.11
C TYR A 217 40.25 7.26 -17.85
N ALA A 218 39.14 6.75 -18.37
CA ALA A 218 39.09 5.54 -19.20
C ALA A 218 38.99 5.91 -20.68
N VAL A 219 38.25 6.98 -20.97
CA VAL A 219 38.04 7.53 -22.31
C VAL A 219 38.41 9.00 -22.24
N ASP A 220 39.37 9.41 -23.06
CA ASP A 220 39.73 10.81 -23.30
C ASP A 220 39.82 11.03 -24.81
N LEU A 221 38.74 11.55 -25.39
CA LEU A 221 38.61 11.87 -26.80
C LEU A 221 38.69 13.39 -27.05
N SER A 222 39.10 14.17 -26.05
CA SER A 222 39.14 15.65 -26.10
C SER A 222 40.00 16.20 -27.24
N GLY A 223 41.00 15.44 -27.70
CA GLY A 223 41.86 15.81 -28.83
C GLY A 223 41.30 15.49 -30.23
N SER A 224 40.24 14.67 -30.32
CA SER A 224 39.70 14.15 -31.60
C SER A 224 38.23 14.46 -31.82
N VAL A 225 37.49 14.76 -30.75
CA VAL A 225 36.05 15.05 -30.77
C VAL A 225 35.84 16.44 -30.15
N ASP A 226 35.31 17.36 -30.95
CA ASP A 226 34.91 18.68 -30.46
C ASP A 226 33.64 18.53 -29.61
N ALA A 227 33.77 18.84 -28.31
CA ALA A 227 32.67 18.79 -27.36
C ALA A 227 31.50 19.74 -27.73
N GLY A 228 31.77 20.80 -28.50
CA GLY A 228 30.76 21.73 -29.00
C GLY A 228 30.08 21.29 -30.31
N SER A 229 30.48 20.17 -30.90
CA SER A 229 29.90 19.69 -32.15
C SER A 229 28.48 19.15 -31.96
N TRP A 230 27.61 19.37 -32.95
CA TRP A 230 26.20 18.98 -32.87
C TRP A 230 25.98 17.48 -32.58
N TYR A 231 26.89 16.62 -33.03
CA TYR A 231 26.81 15.18 -32.80
C TYR A 231 27.32 14.80 -31.41
N SER A 232 28.31 15.50 -30.85
CA SER A 232 28.77 15.32 -29.47
C SER A 232 27.69 15.78 -28.49
N THR A 233 27.06 16.93 -28.75
CA THR A 233 25.93 17.41 -27.95
C THR A 233 24.71 16.49 -28.07
N LEU A 234 24.48 15.87 -29.24
CA LEU A 234 23.42 14.89 -29.43
C LEU A 234 23.65 13.60 -28.62
N VAL A 235 24.88 13.07 -28.68
CA VAL A 235 25.26 11.88 -27.92
C VAL A 235 25.28 12.15 -26.42
N GLN A 236 25.75 13.32 -26.01
CA GLN A 236 25.73 13.76 -24.61
C GLN A 236 24.31 14.02 -24.11
N GLY A 237 23.45 14.71 -24.87
CA GLY A 237 22.08 14.99 -24.46
C GLY A 237 21.20 13.73 -24.35
N VAL A 238 21.37 12.78 -25.26
CA VAL A 238 20.52 11.57 -25.31
C VAL A 238 21.06 10.43 -24.44
N PHE A 239 22.38 10.22 -24.42
CA PHE A 239 23.01 9.08 -23.74
C PHE A 239 23.84 9.49 -22.53
N ASN A 240 24.01 10.79 -22.28
CA ASN A 240 24.88 11.32 -21.23
C ASN A 240 26.31 10.79 -21.29
N LEU A 241 26.81 10.61 -22.52
CA LEU A 241 28.18 10.20 -22.80
C LEU A 241 29.00 11.44 -23.15
N THR A 242 30.02 11.71 -22.32
CA THR A 242 30.94 12.83 -22.53
C THR A 242 32.22 12.37 -23.22
N PRO A 243 32.94 13.25 -23.96
CA PRO A 243 34.24 12.92 -24.57
C PRO A 243 35.32 12.50 -23.57
N VAL A 244 35.15 12.88 -22.30
CA VAL A 244 36.02 12.51 -21.18
C VAL A 244 35.18 11.76 -20.15
N MET A 245 35.48 10.47 -19.90
CA MET A 245 34.79 9.63 -18.93
C MET A 245 35.77 8.87 -18.03
N THR A 246 35.46 8.76 -16.73
CA THR A 246 36.23 7.96 -15.78
C THR A 246 35.93 6.46 -15.93
N TRP A 247 36.84 5.61 -15.44
CA TRP A 247 36.60 4.16 -15.39
C TRP A 247 35.31 3.80 -14.66
N LEU A 248 34.99 4.51 -13.57
CA LEU A 248 33.78 4.26 -12.80
C LEU A 248 32.51 4.56 -13.61
N GLN A 249 32.51 5.64 -14.39
CA GLN A 249 31.37 5.98 -15.25
C GLN A 249 31.16 4.92 -16.35
N VAL A 250 32.25 4.47 -17.00
CA VAL A 250 32.17 3.48 -18.08
C VAL A 250 31.67 2.13 -17.56
N PHE A 251 32.18 1.66 -16.42
CA PHE A 251 31.70 0.42 -15.80
C PHE A 251 30.28 0.55 -15.26
N GLY A 252 29.93 1.68 -14.65
CA GLY A 252 28.57 1.95 -14.15
C GLY A 252 27.54 1.96 -15.28
N TYR A 253 27.81 2.72 -16.35
CA TYR A 253 26.97 2.80 -17.53
C TYR A 253 26.82 1.43 -18.21
N GLY A 254 27.94 0.78 -18.55
CA GLY A 254 27.95 -0.49 -19.28
C GLY A 254 27.37 -1.64 -18.46
N GLY A 255 27.70 -1.72 -17.17
CA GLY A 255 27.20 -2.75 -16.26
C GLY A 255 25.70 -2.64 -16.04
N TYR A 256 25.20 -1.43 -15.75
CA TYR A 256 23.77 -1.18 -15.60
C TYR A 256 23.01 -1.55 -16.87
N LEU A 257 23.46 -1.04 -18.03
CA LEU A 257 22.80 -1.31 -19.31
C LEU A 257 22.78 -2.81 -19.63
N ALA A 258 23.90 -3.51 -19.47
CA ALA A 258 24.00 -4.93 -19.75
C ALA A 258 23.07 -5.77 -18.85
N VAL A 259 23.06 -5.52 -17.55
CA VAL A 259 22.24 -6.28 -16.59
C VAL A 259 20.76 -5.98 -16.78
N VAL A 260 20.38 -4.70 -16.74
CA VAL A 260 18.97 -4.28 -16.74
C VAL A 260 18.30 -4.55 -18.08
N MET A 261 18.98 -4.27 -19.21
CA MET A 261 18.43 -4.58 -20.54
C MET A 261 18.28 -6.09 -20.75
N THR A 262 19.23 -6.90 -20.26
CA THR A 262 19.14 -8.37 -20.37
C THR A 262 17.96 -8.91 -19.57
N LEU A 263 17.75 -8.46 -18.34
CA LEU A 263 16.59 -8.83 -17.52
C LEU A 263 15.28 -8.37 -18.16
N PHE A 264 15.26 -7.15 -18.71
CA PHE A 264 14.10 -6.59 -19.40
C PHE A 264 13.72 -7.43 -20.62
N VAL A 265 14.68 -7.76 -21.50
CA VAL A 265 14.45 -8.55 -22.71
C VAL A 265 14.16 -10.02 -22.41
N ARG A 266 14.82 -10.63 -21.41
CA ARG A 266 14.54 -12.03 -21.01
C ARG A 266 13.09 -12.21 -20.59
N GLY A 267 12.54 -11.24 -19.84
CA GLY A 267 11.13 -11.32 -19.52
C GLY A 267 10.23 -11.21 -20.76
N LEU A 268 10.62 -10.55 -21.86
CA LEU A 268 9.81 -10.45 -23.08
C LEU A 268 9.62 -11.81 -23.78
N ARG A 269 10.54 -12.76 -23.54
CA ARG A 269 10.53 -14.10 -24.13
C ARG A 269 9.73 -15.13 -23.33
N ALA A 270 9.22 -14.79 -22.15
CA ALA A 270 8.28 -15.65 -21.42
C ALA A 270 6.91 -15.61 -22.11
N THR A 271 6.58 -16.69 -22.83
CA THR A 271 5.41 -16.81 -23.71
C THR A 271 4.09 -16.74 -22.94
N ALA A 272 3.16 -15.87 -23.38
CA ALA A 272 1.77 -15.83 -22.91
C ALA A 272 0.86 -16.68 -23.82
N PRO A 273 -0.14 -17.43 -23.29
CA PRO A 273 -1.18 -18.07 -24.08
C PRO A 273 -2.11 -17.05 -24.76
N LYS A 274 -2.65 -17.43 -25.91
CA LYS A 274 -3.40 -16.59 -26.85
C LYS A 274 -4.86 -16.35 -26.40
N PRO A 275 -5.38 -15.11 -26.36
CA PRO A 275 -6.79 -14.85 -26.08
C PRO A 275 -7.67 -15.07 -27.32
N ALA A 276 -8.83 -15.70 -27.11
CA ALA A 276 -9.92 -15.80 -28.08
C ALA A 276 -10.81 -14.55 -28.03
N SER A 277 -11.29 -14.12 -29.19
CA SER A 277 -12.11 -12.91 -29.38
C SER A 277 -13.59 -13.21 -29.10
N GLY A 278 -14.26 -12.39 -28.27
CA GLY A 278 -15.68 -12.48 -27.99
C GLY A 278 -16.37 -11.12 -27.98
N ARG A 279 -17.52 -11.04 -28.62
CA ARG A 279 -18.26 -9.86 -29.12
C ARG A 279 -19.14 -9.21 -28.04
N ALA A 280 -19.27 -7.88 -28.05
CA ALA A 280 -20.17 -7.14 -27.16
C ALA A 280 -21.62 -7.07 -27.70
N ALA A 281 -22.60 -7.20 -26.81
CA ALA A 281 -24.04 -7.02 -27.04
C ALA A 281 -24.67 -6.16 -25.89
N PRO A 282 -25.87 -5.56 -26.10
CA PRO A 282 -26.23 -4.24 -25.57
C PRO A 282 -26.99 -4.24 -24.23
N ALA A 283 -27.01 -3.08 -23.56
CA ALA A 283 -27.65 -2.82 -22.27
C ALA A 283 -29.12 -2.38 -22.39
N PRO A 284 -29.99 -2.67 -21.40
CA PRO A 284 -31.37 -2.15 -21.33
C PRO A 284 -31.49 -0.83 -20.55
N ASP A 285 -32.59 -0.12 -20.84
CA ASP A 285 -32.93 1.25 -20.42
C ASP A 285 -33.19 1.44 -18.91
N ALA A 286 -32.85 2.63 -18.41
CA ALA A 286 -33.14 3.10 -17.06
C ALA A 286 -34.11 4.31 -17.07
N PRO A 287 -34.92 4.51 -16.01
CA PRO A 287 -35.95 5.55 -15.95
C PRO A 287 -35.42 6.91 -15.45
N THR A 288 -36.18 7.96 -15.79
CA THR A 288 -35.89 9.39 -15.67
C THR A 288 -35.81 9.93 -14.23
N PRO A 289 -34.88 10.86 -13.91
CA PRO A 289 -34.84 11.53 -12.61
C PRO A 289 -35.57 12.89 -12.58
N ALA A 290 -36.14 13.20 -11.41
CA ALA A 290 -36.76 14.49 -11.06
C ALA A 290 -35.72 15.54 -10.61
N ARG A 291 -36.06 16.82 -10.83
CA ARG A 291 -35.21 18.02 -10.67
C ARG A 291 -35.23 18.64 -9.25
N GLY A 292 -34.09 19.25 -8.90
CA GLY A 292 -33.98 20.48 -8.09
C GLY A 292 -32.98 20.35 -6.93
N ARG A 293 -32.04 21.26 -6.62
CA ARG A 293 -31.63 22.61 -7.08
C ARG A 293 -30.15 22.82 -6.68
N PRO A 294 -29.42 23.83 -7.20
CA PRO A 294 -27.95 23.90 -7.12
C PRO A 294 -27.45 24.70 -5.91
N ALA A 295 -26.41 24.19 -5.25
CA ALA A 295 -25.63 24.92 -4.24
C ALA A 295 -24.18 25.04 -4.71
N TRP A 296 -23.94 26.01 -5.61
CA TRP A 296 -22.60 26.43 -6.05
C TRP A 296 -22.24 27.75 -5.35
N VAL A 297 -22.10 27.72 -4.02
CA VAL A 297 -21.50 28.86 -3.29
C VAL A 297 -20.72 28.40 -2.06
N VAL A 298 -19.89 27.36 -2.19
CA VAL A 298 -18.71 27.15 -1.32
C VAL A 298 -17.73 26.32 -2.15
N PRO A 299 -16.78 26.91 -2.90
CA PRO A 299 -15.39 26.91 -2.43
C PRO A 299 -14.51 27.99 -3.11
N VAL A 300 -14.38 29.17 -2.51
CA VAL A 300 -13.21 30.04 -2.75
C VAL A 300 -12.29 30.08 -1.52
N ALA A 301 -12.76 29.59 -0.37
CA ALA A 301 -12.01 29.59 0.89
C ALA A 301 -11.07 28.39 1.09
N VAL A 302 -11.13 27.34 0.26
CA VAL A 302 -10.36 26.10 0.47
C VAL A 302 -9.01 26.10 -0.26
N VAL A 303 -8.79 26.99 -1.24
CA VAL A 303 -7.55 27.02 -2.03
C VAL A 303 -6.57 28.11 -1.57
N THR A 304 -7.05 29.22 -1.02
CA THR A 304 -6.18 30.33 -0.58
C THR A 304 -5.69 30.20 0.86
N VAL A 305 -6.42 29.48 1.71
CA VAL A 305 -6.11 29.36 3.14
C VAL A 305 -4.88 28.47 3.42
N PRO A 306 -4.65 27.32 2.75
CA PRO A 306 -3.44 26.53 3.01
C PRO A 306 -2.16 27.23 2.55
N ALA A 307 -2.20 27.98 1.44
CA ALA A 307 -1.05 28.70 0.89
C ALA A 307 -0.69 29.94 1.74
N LEU A 308 -1.68 30.69 2.22
CA LEU A 308 -1.46 31.79 3.15
C LEU A 308 -1.10 31.32 4.57
N LEU A 309 -1.64 30.19 5.04
CA LEU A 309 -1.28 29.61 6.34
C LEU A 309 0.10 28.94 6.32
N ALA A 310 0.54 28.33 5.21
CA ALA A 310 1.92 27.86 5.06
C ALA A 310 2.90 29.04 5.00
N GLY A 311 2.56 30.11 4.27
CA GLY A 311 3.34 31.35 4.25
C GLY A 311 3.41 32.07 5.61
N LEU A 312 2.29 32.16 6.35
CA LEU A 312 2.27 32.74 7.70
C LEU A 312 2.89 31.82 8.76
N ALA A 313 2.83 30.49 8.63
CA ALA A 313 3.49 29.57 9.56
C ALA A 313 5.03 29.61 9.43
N VAL A 314 5.55 29.97 8.26
CA VAL A 314 6.98 30.21 8.04
C VAL A 314 7.38 31.62 8.51
N ALA A 315 6.52 32.63 8.34
CA ALA A 315 6.78 34.01 8.75
C ALA A 315 6.56 34.28 10.26
N PHE A 316 5.67 33.53 10.92
CA PHE A 316 5.31 33.65 12.35
C PHE A 316 5.49 32.33 13.12
N GLY A 317 6.28 31.40 12.59
CA GLY A 317 6.61 30.14 13.25
C GLY A 317 7.15 30.40 14.66
N ARG A 318 6.45 29.82 15.65
CA ARG A 318 6.85 29.73 17.06
C ARG A 318 8.33 29.35 17.19
N PRO A 319 9.01 29.74 18.28
CA PRO A 319 10.45 29.57 18.42
C PRO A 319 10.88 28.16 18.02
N LYS A 320 11.94 28.14 17.20
CA LYS A 320 12.72 26.99 16.75
C LYS A 320 12.50 25.79 17.68
N PRO A 321 12.00 24.62 17.21
CA PRO A 321 12.00 23.43 18.04
C PRO A 321 13.40 23.27 18.61
N ALA A 322 13.48 23.06 19.93
CA ALA A 322 14.75 22.91 20.64
C ALA A 322 15.65 22.01 19.81
N ALA A 323 16.90 22.44 19.61
CA ALA A 323 17.86 21.75 18.73
C ALA A 323 17.76 20.24 18.99
N ALA A 324 17.27 19.49 17.98
CA ALA A 324 17.02 18.07 18.14
C ALA A 324 18.38 17.43 18.43
N GLN A 325 18.54 16.91 19.64
CA GLN A 325 19.79 16.30 20.04
C GLN A 325 20.06 15.10 19.13
N THR A 326 21.29 15.02 18.63
CA THR A 326 21.75 13.86 17.87
C THR A 326 22.24 12.82 18.85
N VAL A 327 21.67 11.63 18.79
CA VAL A 327 22.00 10.50 19.64
C VAL A 327 22.63 9.44 18.75
N ALA A 328 23.89 9.12 19.00
CA ALA A 328 24.60 8.11 18.25
C ALA A 328 24.26 6.70 18.75
N VAL A 329 24.22 5.78 17.80
CA VAL A 329 23.87 4.38 17.98
C VAL A 329 24.89 3.51 17.25
N SER A 330 25.41 2.49 17.91
CA SER A 330 26.32 1.49 17.34
C SER A 330 26.15 0.16 18.06
N GLU A 331 26.93 -0.85 17.66
CA GLU A 331 26.95 -2.15 18.32
C GLU A 331 27.56 -2.13 19.73
N LYS A 332 28.26 -1.06 20.09
CA LYS A 332 29.01 -0.96 21.37
C LYS A 332 28.50 0.16 22.26
N ASP A 333 27.91 1.19 21.69
CA ASP A 333 27.39 2.34 22.41
C ASP A 333 26.02 2.74 21.86
N CYS A 334 25.13 3.09 22.76
CA CYS A 334 23.76 3.48 22.48
C CYS A 334 23.44 4.65 23.41
N GLY A 335 23.17 5.82 22.85
CA GLY A 335 22.84 6.99 23.66
C GLY A 335 23.97 8.02 23.79
N GLU A 336 25.07 7.91 23.03
CA GLU A 336 26.08 8.96 23.01
C GLU A 336 25.46 10.28 22.48
N GLY A 337 25.64 11.38 23.22
CA GLY A 337 24.96 12.64 22.95
C GLY A 337 23.58 12.78 23.60
N PHE A 338 23.08 11.75 24.29
CA PHE A 338 21.81 11.83 25.02
C PHE A 338 21.94 12.66 26.30
N THR A 339 21.13 13.71 26.38
CA THR A 339 20.99 14.61 27.53
C THR A 339 19.55 14.61 28.02
N ALA A 340 19.35 14.96 29.30
CA ALA A 340 18.05 14.85 29.96
C ALA A 340 17.00 15.70 29.20
N PRO A 341 15.98 15.07 28.59
CA PRO A 341 15.01 15.80 27.77
C PRO A 341 14.07 16.62 28.64
N SER A 342 13.52 17.70 28.07
CA SER A 342 12.44 18.44 28.71
C SER A 342 11.12 17.67 28.60
N PRO A 343 10.19 17.79 29.58
CA PRO A 343 8.86 17.23 29.46
C PRO A 343 8.11 17.75 28.22
N GLY A 344 7.26 16.91 27.64
CA GLY A 344 6.48 17.19 26.43
C GLY A 344 6.93 16.39 25.22
N ARG A 345 6.41 16.75 24.05
CA ARG A 345 6.76 16.12 22.77
C ARG A 345 8.17 16.53 22.37
N GLN A 346 9.08 15.56 22.33
CA GLN A 346 10.49 15.73 21.99
C GLN A 346 10.80 15.04 20.67
N THR A 347 11.82 15.55 19.97
CA THR A 347 12.36 14.93 18.76
C THR A 347 13.84 14.64 18.97
N PHE A 348 14.24 13.40 18.72
CA PHE A 348 15.61 12.91 18.85
C PHE A 348 16.10 12.51 17.47
N GLN A 349 17.30 12.95 17.08
CA GLN A 349 17.92 12.53 15.81
C GLN A 349 18.80 11.33 16.08
N MET A 350 18.33 10.13 15.73
CA MET A 350 19.08 8.89 15.96
C MET A 350 20.01 8.65 14.77
N HIS A 351 21.32 8.68 14.99
CA HIS A 351 22.33 8.46 13.96
C HIS A 351 23.05 7.14 14.20
N ASN A 352 23.05 6.25 13.21
CA ASN A 352 23.77 4.98 13.32
C ASN A 352 25.22 5.13 12.85
N THR A 353 26.16 5.07 13.80
CA THR A 353 27.61 5.13 13.58
C THR A 353 28.24 3.74 13.45
N GLY A 354 27.46 2.68 13.67
CA GLY A 354 27.89 1.29 13.51
C GLY A 354 27.79 0.78 12.08
N ASP A 355 28.24 -0.46 11.88
CA ASP A 355 28.29 -1.13 10.57
C ASP A 355 27.05 -2.00 10.30
N LYS A 356 26.20 -2.18 11.32
CA LYS A 356 24.98 -2.99 11.24
C LYS A 356 23.70 -2.17 11.40
N PRO A 357 22.60 -2.55 10.74
CA PRO A 357 21.29 -2.00 11.05
C PRO A 357 20.92 -2.29 12.51
N ALA A 358 20.31 -1.31 13.18
CA ALA A 358 19.91 -1.43 14.57
C ALA A 358 18.45 -0.98 14.78
N GLU A 359 17.76 -1.67 15.68
CA GLU A 359 16.50 -1.19 16.26
C GLU A 359 16.80 -0.33 17.47
N VAL A 360 16.07 0.77 17.62
CA VAL A 360 16.38 1.79 18.63
C VAL A 360 15.12 2.13 19.40
N TYR A 361 15.18 1.99 20.72
CA TYR A 361 14.05 2.16 21.62
C TYR A 361 14.36 3.21 22.69
N LEU A 362 13.44 4.13 22.92
CA LEU A 362 13.42 4.94 24.14
C LEU A 362 12.63 4.17 25.19
N ILE A 363 13.28 3.75 26.28
CA ILE A 363 12.69 2.85 27.27
C ILE A 363 12.73 3.40 28.69
N ASP A 364 11.87 2.86 29.56
CA ASP A 364 12.09 2.86 31.00
C ASP A 364 13.00 1.67 31.35
N PRO A 365 14.21 1.90 31.88
CA PRO A 365 15.15 0.83 32.18
C PRO A 365 14.70 -0.11 33.32
N ALA A 366 13.72 0.29 34.13
CA ALA A 366 13.19 -0.54 35.22
C ALA A 366 12.06 -1.47 34.78
N THR A 367 11.22 -1.01 33.84
CA THR A 367 10.02 -1.73 33.39
C THR A 367 10.10 -2.23 31.96
N ASN A 368 11.14 -1.84 31.21
CA ASN A 368 11.30 -2.02 29.77
C ASN A 368 10.20 -1.37 28.91
N ALA A 369 9.32 -0.54 29.50
CA ALA A 369 8.26 0.12 28.74
C ALA A 369 8.83 1.05 27.67
N VAL A 370 8.34 0.93 26.44
CA VAL A 370 8.80 1.65 25.25
C VAL A 370 7.96 2.92 25.05
N TYR A 371 8.63 4.05 24.86
CA TYR A 371 8.03 5.37 24.63
C TYR A 371 8.10 5.83 23.16
N GLY A 372 8.87 5.11 22.35
CA GLY A 372 9.04 5.34 20.92
C GLY A 372 10.20 4.50 20.38
N GLU A 373 10.12 4.17 19.09
CA GLU A 373 11.09 3.30 18.45
C GLU A 373 11.42 3.71 17.00
N ILE A 374 12.58 3.27 16.53
CA ILE A 374 12.96 3.25 15.12
C ILE A 374 13.37 1.82 14.79
N GLU A 375 12.67 1.24 13.84
CA GLU A 375 13.03 -0.05 13.27
C GLU A 375 13.99 0.09 12.11
N GLY A 376 14.99 -0.79 12.06
CA GLY A 376 15.91 -0.90 10.93
C GLY A 376 16.68 0.38 10.62
N LEU A 377 17.21 1.08 11.63
CA LEU A 377 18.09 2.24 11.40
C LEU A 377 19.38 1.77 10.72
N ALA A 378 19.50 2.00 9.41
CA ALA A 378 20.61 1.52 8.60
C ALA A 378 21.94 2.23 8.94
N PRO A 379 23.09 1.56 8.72
CA PRO A 379 24.42 2.14 8.92
C PRO A 379 24.58 3.49 8.22
N GLY A 380 25.15 4.48 8.91
CA GLY A 380 25.42 5.83 8.37
C GLY A 380 24.18 6.70 8.16
N THR A 381 22.99 6.25 8.53
CA THR A 381 21.74 7.02 8.37
C THR A 381 21.32 7.73 9.66
N THR A 382 20.54 8.79 9.50
CA THR A 382 19.92 9.51 10.62
C THR A 382 18.41 9.52 10.45
N ARG A 383 17.67 9.16 11.51
CA ARG A 383 16.20 9.24 11.51
C ARG A 383 15.72 9.95 12.77
N ALA A 384 14.66 10.75 12.60
CA ALA A 384 14.01 11.40 13.71
C ALA A 384 13.08 10.43 14.45
N LEU A 385 13.22 10.33 15.76
CA LEU A 385 12.28 9.66 16.67
C LEU A 385 11.53 10.73 17.45
N VAL A 386 10.21 10.69 17.42
CA VAL A 386 9.35 11.61 18.16
C VAL A 386 8.70 10.86 19.31
N ALA A 387 8.99 11.27 20.55
CA ALA A 387 8.41 10.67 21.74
C ALA A 387 7.85 11.74 22.68
N THR A 388 6.80 11.40 23.41
CA THR A 388 6.28 12.26 24.47
C THR A 388 6.95 11.88 25.78
N VAL A 389 7.89 12.70 26.22
CA VAL A 389 8.61 12.52 27.47
C VAL A 389 7.79 13.14 28.60
N ALA A 390 7.59 12.41 29.67
CA ALA A 390 7.00 12.94 30.89
C ALA A 390 7.85 12.59 32.12
N GLN A 391 7.33 12.79 33.33
CA GLN A 391 8.09 12.46 34.54
C GLN A 391 8.42 10.96 34.56
N GLY A 392 9.72 10.62 34.66
CA GLY A 392 10.15 9.22 34.59
C GLY A 392 11.66 9.04 34.44
N ALA A 393 12.08 7.77 34.34
CA ALA A 393 13.44 7.38 33.99
C ALA A 393 13.47 6.91 32.53
N TYR A 394 14.49 7.34 31.79
CA TYR A 394 14.62 7.06 30.36
C TYR A 394 16.02 6.58 30.03
N ALA A 395 16.12 5.57 29.19
CA ALA A 395 17.37 5.11 28.58
C ALA A 395 17.13 4.79 27.10
N TRP A 396 18.18 4.89 26.29
CA TRP A 396 18.16 4.35 24.94
C TRP A 396 18.58 2.88 24.98
N ARG A 397 17.82 2.01 24.32
CA ARG A 397 18.22 0.62 24.06
C ARG A 397 18.35 0.42 22.56
N CYS A 398 19.51 -0.07 22.14
CA CYS A 398 19.82 -0.31 20.74
C CYS A 398 20.07 -1.80 20.55
N VAL A 399 19.42 -2.41 19.56
CA VAL A 399 19.52 -3.84 19.25
C VAL A 399 20.05 -3.98 17.82
N PRO A 400 21.37 -4.16 17.65
CA PRO A 400 21.96 -4.42 16.35
C PRO A 400 21.50 -5.74 15.76
N SER A 401 21.40 -5.82 14.43
CA SER A 401 21.02 -7.05 13.74
C SER A 401 21.99 -8.20 14.05
N GLY A 402 21.47 -9.27 14.68
CA GLY A 402 22.27 -10.42 15.13
C GLY A 402 23.27 -10.12 16.26
N GLY A 403 23.07 -9.02 17.00
CA GLY A 403 23.88 -8.62 18.16
C GLY A 403 23.07 -8.60 19.46
N THR A 404 23.76 -8.31 20.57
CA THR A 404 23.11 -8.14 21.89
C THR A 404 22.65 -6.71 22.10
N ALA A 405 21.56 -6.51 22.84
CA ALA A 405 21.07 -5.19 23.19
C ALA A 405 22.11 -4.40 24.02
N VAL A 406 22.32 -3.13 23.65
CA VAL A 406 23.13 -2.16 24.41
C VAL A 406 22.20 -1.10 24.97
N THR A 407 22.28 -0.81 26.27
CA THR A 407 21.41 0.17 26.93
C THR A 407 22.25 1.31 27.50
N SER A 408 21.84 2.56 27.22
CA SER A 408 22.48 3.78 27.70
C SER A 408 22.38 3.92 29.22
N LYS A 409 23.14 4.86 29.77
CA LYS A 409 22.88 5.34 31.13
C LYS A 409 21.47 5.93 31.22
N ALA A 410 20.76 5.62 32.29
CA ALA A 410 19.44 6.16 32.57
C ALA A 410 19.49 7.64 32.98
N LEU A 411 18.59 8.45 32.44
CA LEU A 411 18.37 9.84 32.80
C LEU A 411 16.98 10.02 33.42
N ARG A 412 16.87 10.87 34.44
CA ARG A 412 15.59 11.20 35.07
C ARG A 412 15.07 12.53 34.57
N VAL A 413 13.79 12.55 34.23
CA VAL A 413 13.05 13.75 33.85
C VAL A 413 12.03 14.07 34.93
N THR A 414 11.98 15.33 35.35
CA THR A 414 11.04 15.84 36.35
C THR A 414 10.02 16.78 35.70
N GLY A 415 8.76 16.70 36.15
CA GLY A 415 7.64 17.47 35.58
C GLY A 415 6.99 16.80 34.34
N GLY A 416 5.75 17.20 34.05
CA GLY A 416 4.92 16.60 32.97
C GLY A 416 3.84 15.64 33.49
N GLY A 417 2.90 15.24 32.61
CA GLY A 417 1.82 14.30 32.93
C GLY A 417 2.28 12.83 32.99
N ALA A 418 1.34 11.88 32.94
CA ALA A 418 1.70 10.46 32.81
C ALA A 418 2.12 10.17 31.35
N PRO A 419 3.28 9.54 31.12
CA PRO A 419 3.71 9.20 29.76
C PRO A 419 2.89 8.02 29.22
N LYS A 420 2.61 8.00 27.91
CA LYS A 420 2.05 6.83 27.23
C LYS A 420 3.21 5.93 26.81
N ALA A 421 3.47 4.89 27.58
CA ALA A 421 4.46 3.85 27.29
C ALA A 421 3.74 2.54 27.00
N VAL A 422 4.30 1.72 26.12
CA VAL A 422 3.80 0.37 25.85
C VAL A 422 4.80 -0.63 26.42
N VAL A 423 4.32 -1.57 27.24
CA VAL A 423 5.15 -2.67 27.72
C VAL A 423 5.42 -3.61 26.54
N PRO A 424 6.67 -3.90 26.19
CA PRO A 424 6.97 -4.73 25.04
C PRO A 424 6.42 -6.15 25.23
N VAL A 425 6.13 -6.83 24.13
CA VAL A 425 5.67 -8.22 24.10
C VAL A 425 6.79 -9.07 23.51
N SER A 426 7.02 -10.25 24.10
CA SER A 426 7.93 -11.26 23.55
C SER A 426 7.15 -12.36 22.82
N GLU A 427 7.83 -13.14 21.96
CA GLU A 427 7.26 -14.37 21.41
C GLU A 427 6.75 -15.32 22.49
N HIS A 428 7.45 -15.37 23.64
CA HIS A 428 7.07 -16.23 24.76
C HIS A 428 5.72 -15.80 25.36
N ASP A 429 5.46 -14.50 25.48
CA ASP A 429 4.20 -13.97 26.01
C ASP A 429 3.00 -14.34 25.12
N LEU A 430 3.20 -14.40 23.80
CA LEU A 430 2.16 -14.77 22.82
C LEU A 430 2.02 -16.28 22.61
N SER A 431 3.01 -17.08 23.04
CA SER A 431 2.99 -18.55 22.88
C SER A 431 1.78 -19.21 23.56
N GLY A 432 1.40 -18.74 24.76
CA GLY A 432 0.24 -19.22 25.49
C GLY A 432 -1.09 -18.90 24.79
N PRO A 433 -1.37 -17.63 24.46
CA PRO A 433 -2.52 -17.23 23.66
C PRO A 433 -2.61 -17.97 22.32
N LEU A 434 -1.49 -18.13 21.61
CA LEU A 434 -1.43 -18.85 20.35
C LEU A 434 -1.81 -20.32 20.52
N ALA A 435 -1.31 -21.00 21.56
CA ALA A 435 -1.67 -22.39 21.82
C ALA A 435 -3.19 -22.57 22.11
N GLN A 436 -3.77 -21.64 22.88
CA GLN A 436 -5.22 -21.65 23.15
C GLN A 436 -6.03 -21.44 21.88
N TYR A 437 -5.65 -20.46 21.05
CA TYR A 437 -6.31 -20.20 19.79
C TYR A 437 -6.17 -21.37 18.79
N ARG A 438 -4.99 -22.02 18.73
CA ARG A 438 -4.81 -23.23 17.91
C ARG A 438 -5.71 -24.39 18.36
N THR A 439 -5.97 -24.51 19.65
CA THR A 439 -6.89 -25.53 20.20
C THR A 439 -8.31 -25.23 19.75
N TYR A 440 -8.76 -23.98 19.88
CA TYR A 440 -10.06 -23.52 19.39
C TYR A 440 -10.24 -23.81 17.89
N VAL A 441 -9.23 -23.50 17.07
CA VAL A 441 -9.29 -23.76 15.63
C VAL A 441 -9.30 -25.26 15.32
N ASP A 442 -8.51 -26.10 15.97
CA ASP A 442 -8.53 -27.55 15.73
C ASP A 442 -9.90 -28.17 16.07
N GLU A 443 -10.51 -27.76 17.18
CA GLU A 443 -11.86 -28.19 17.57
C GLU A 443 -12.91 -27.75 16.55
N GLY A 444 -12.83 -26.50 16.08
CA GLY A 444 -13.73 -25.99 15.05
C GLY A 444 -13.51 -26.67 13.68
N LEU A 445 -12.27 -26.98 13.30
CA LEU A 445 -11.95 -27.77 12.11
C LEU A 445 -12.51 -29.20 12.22
N ALA A 446 -12.50 -29.80 13.42
CA ALA A 446 -13.14 -31.09 13.66
C ALA A 446 -14.64 -31.04 13.39
N ALA A 447 -15.32 -30.00 13.88
CA ALA A 447 -16.73 -29.77 13.64
C ALA A 447 -17.02 -29.51 12.16
N LEU A 448 -16.23 -28.66 11.51
CA LEU A 448 -16.33 -28.32 10.09
C LEU A 448 -16.24 -29.56 9.21
N VAL A 449 -15.30 -30.47 9.49
CA VAL A 449 -15.16 -31.74 8.76
C VAL A 449 -16.41 -32.61 8.90
N ALA A 450 -17.03 -32.66 10.09
CA ALA A 450 -18.25 -33.41 10.29
C ALA A 450 -19.45 -32.76 9.57
N GLN A 451 -19.55 -31.43 9.59
CA GLN A 451 -20.64 -30.69 8.97
C GLN A 451 -20.56 -30.71 7.43
N THR A 452 -19.38 -30.54 6.85
CA THR A 452 -19.17 -30.62 5.39
C THR A 452 -19.41 -32.02 4.84
N ARG A 453 -19.08 -33.08 5.59
CA ARG A 453 -19.48 -34.45 5.23
C ARG A 453 -20.99 -34.63 5.22
N ARG A 454 -21.69 -34.12 6.25
CA ARG A 454 -23.15 -34.19 6.31
C ARG A 454 -23.81 -33.43 5.15
N LEU A 455 -23.29 -32.25 4.80
CA LEU A 455 -23.72 -31.49 3.64
C LEU A 455 -23.55 -32.31 2.35
N ALA A 456 -22.38 -32.94 2.16
CA ALA A 456 -22.12 -33.79 0.99
C ALA A 456 -23.06 -35.01 0.95
N ASP A 457 -23.32 -35.63 2.10
CA ASP A 457 -24.26 -36.75 2.20
C ASP A 457 -25.68 -36.30 1.81
N ASP A 458 -26.16 -35.18 2.33
CA ASP A 458 -27.50 -34.67 2.01
C ASP A 458 -27.63 -34.28 0.54
N ILE A 459 -26.60 -33.69 -0.07
CA ILE A 459 -26.59 -33.42 -1.52
C ILE A 459 -26.62 -34.73 -2.30
N SER A 460 -25.81 -35.74 -1.93
CA SER A 460 -25.77 -37.02 -2.65
C SER A 460 -27.07 -37.83 -2.59
N HIS A 461 -27.88 -37.63 -1.53
CA HIS A 461 -29.20 -38.25 -1.36
C HIS A 461 -30.37 -37.37 -1.85
N ASP A 462 -30.08 -36.29 -2.59
CA ASP A 462 -31.08 -35.34 -3.12
C ASP A 462 -31.94 -34.65 -2.04
N HIS A 463 -31.40 -34.49 -0.83
CA HIS A 463 -32.03 -33.78 0.27
C HIS A 463 -31.70 -32.28 0.27
N LEU A 464 -31.89 -31.60 -0.87
CA LEU A 464 -31.42 -30.20 -1.07
C LEU A 464 -31.97 -29.19 -0.04
N GLY A 465 -33.17 -29.42 0.49
CA GLY A 465 -33.73 -28.58 1.56
C GLY A 465 -32.94 -28.66 2.87
N LYS A 466 -32.47 -29.86 3.24
CA LYS A 466 -31.60 -30.06 4.41
C LYS A 466 -30.19 -29.55 4.12
N ALA A 467 -29.70 -29.76 2.90
CA ALA A 467 -28.39 -29.29 2.46
C ALA A 467 -28.23 -27.76 2.62
N ARG A 468 -29.27 -26.94 2.40
CA ARG A 468 -29.20 -25.49 2.66
C ARG A 468 -28.93 -25.15 4.13
N THR A 469 -29.56 -25.87 5.05
CA THR A 469 -29.36 -25.68 6.50
C THR A 469 -27.97 -26.16 6.93
N ASP A 470 -27.54 -27.31 6.40
CA ASP A 470 -26.22 -27.86 6.72
C ASP A 470 -25.09 -27.03 6.10
N TRP A 471 -25.31 -26.45 4.92
CA TRP A 471 -24.40 -25.49 4.28
C TRP A 471 -24.19 -24.27 5.17
N LEU A 472 -25.26 -23.64 5.64
CA LEU A 472 -25.16 -22.46 6.50
C LEU A 472 -24.48 -22.79 7.84
N THR A 473 -24.77 -23.97 8.40
CA THR A 473 -24.13 -24.43 9.65
C THR A 473 -22.63 -24.63 9.48
N ALA A 474 -22.22 -25.26 8.38
CA ALA A 474 -20.81 -25.48 8.04
C ALA A 474 -20.09 -24.17 7.72
N HIS A 475 -20.68 -23.30 6.91
CA HIS A 475 -20.08 -22.02 6.52
C HIS A 475 -19.88 -21.08 7.72
N ARG A 476 -20.87 -20.99 8.62
CA ARG A 476 -20.70 -20.23 9.87
C ARG A 476 -19.62 -20.79 10.77
N THR A 477 -19.46 -22.11 10.81
CA THR A 477 -18.36 -22.73 11.57
C THR A 477 -17.02 -22.36 10.96
N TYR A 478 -16.88 -22.41 9.64
CA TYR A 478 -15.67 -21.97 8.93
C TYR A 478 -15.35 -20.50 9.20
N ALA A 479 -16.32 -19.59 9.01
CA ALA A 479 -16.17 -18.16 9.22
C ALA A 479 -15.75 -17.82 10.67
N ALA A 480 -16.32 -18.52 11.67
CA ALA A 480 -15.96 -18.32 13.07
C ALA A 480 -14.53 -18.70 13.42
N LEU A 481 -13.87 -19.56 12.62
CA LEU A 481 -12.45 -19.85 12.82
C LEU A 481 -11.54 -18.66 12.49
N GLY A 482 -12.06 -17.60 11.87
CA GLY A 482 -11.30 -16.39 11.57
C GLY A 482 -10.30 -16.59 10.45
N ALA A 483 -10.74 -17.23 9.35
CA ALA A 483 -9.96 -17.29 8.11
C ALA A 483 -9.80 -15.87 7.55
N ALA A 484 -8.64 -15.27 7.78
CA ALA A 484 -8.27 -13.97 7.20
C ALA A 484 -6.81 -14.00 6.75
N TYR A 485 -6.51 -13.26 5.67
CA TYR A 485 -5.16 -12.97 5.17
C TYR A 485 -4.17 -14.13 5.26
N GLY A 486 -4.52 -15.28 4.68
CA GLY A 486 -3.58 -16.41 4.53
C GLY A 486 -3.52 -17.38 5.72
N THR A 487 -4.37 -17.21 6.74
CA THR A 487 -4.49 -18.12 7.90
C THR A 487 -4.46 -19.61 7.53
N PHE A 488 -5.19 -19.98 6.47
CA PHE A 488 -5.34 -21.37 6.02
C PHE A 488 -4.59 -21.64 4.70
N GLU A 489 -3.66 -20.75 4.34
CA GLU A 489 -2.88 -20.85 3.10
C GLU A 489 -3.79 -21.10 1.88
N ASP A 490 -3.38 -22.01 0.98
CA ASP A 490 -4.13 -22.37 -0.23
C ASP A 490 -5.49 -23.06 0.07
N PHE A 491 -5.77 -23.48 1.30
CA PHE A 491 -7.07 -24.08 1.63
C PHE A 491 -8.19 -23.05 1.67
N ASP A 492 -7.89 -21.81 2.05
CA ASP A 492 -8.91 -20.74 2.11
C ASP A 492 -9.55 -20.53 0.73
N GLN A 493 -8.73 -20.37 -0.32
CA GLN A 493 -9.20 -20.25 -1.69
C GLN A 493 -9.98 -21.48 -2.19
N LYS A 494 -9.70 -22.68 -1.68
CA LYS A 494 -10.43 -23.91 -2.09
C LYS A 494 -11.76 -24.05 -1.38
N ILE A 495 -11.81 -23.68 -0.10
CA ILE A 495 -12.95 -23.85 0.80
C ILE A 495 -13.95 -22.71 0.65
N ASP A 496 -13.49 -21.47 0.56
CA ASP A 496 -14.32 -20.25 0.58
C ASP A 496 -13.90 -19.23 -0.49
N GLY A 497 -13.19 -19.69 -1.52
CA GLY A 497 -12.79 -18.85 -2.64
C GLY A 497 -13.98 -18.34 -3.46
N ARG A 498 -13.94 -17.04 -3.76
CA ARG A 498 -14.94 -16.38 -4.60
C ARG A 498 -14.72 -16.67 -6.09
N ALA A 499 -15.80 -16.57 -6.86
CA ALA A 499 -15.76 -16.73 -8.31
C ALA A 499 -15.23 -15.48 -9.06
N ASP A 500 -14.99 -14.39 -8.34
CA ASP A 500 -14.54 -13.12 -8.92
C ASP A 500 -13.17 -13.24 -9.59
N GLY A 501 -13.10 -12.74 -10.82
CA GLY A 501 -11.89 -12.82 -11.64
C GLY A 501 -11.67 -14.16 -12.35
N LEU A 502 -12.51 -15.18 -12.10
CA LEU A 502 -12.50 -16.41 -12.89
C LEU A 502 -13.09 -16.15 -14.30
N PRO A 503 -12.49 -16.70 -15.37
CA PRO A 503 -12.94 -16.51 -16.75
C PRO A 503 -14.44 -16.75 -16.97
N ASP A 504 -14.97 -17.82 -16.36
CA ASP A 504 -16.38 -18.22 -16.47
C ASP A 504 -17.17 -18.00 -15.17
N GLY A 505 -16.64 -17.18 -14.25
CA GLY A 505 -17.27 -16.87 -12.96
C GLY A 505 -17.63 -18.13 -12.17
N VAL A 506 -18.85 -18.17 -11.62
CA VAL A 506 -19.33 -19.30 -10.78
C VAL A 506 -19.38 -20.64 -11.53
N HIS A 507 -19.38 -20.62 -12.88
CA HIS A 507 -19.38 -21.80 -13.72
C HIS A 507 -17.99 -22.27 -14.13
N ASP A 508 -16.94 -21.53 -13.75
CA ASP A 508 -15.57 -21.94 -14.02
C ASP A 508 -15.24 -23.26 -13.30
N LYS A 509 -14.38 -24.08 -13.91
CA LYS A 509 -13.91 -25.34 -13.32
C LYS A 509 -13.15 -25.13 -12.00
N ASP A 510 -12.61 -23.92 -11.80
CA ASP A 510 -11.86 -23.53 -10.62
C ASP A 510 -12.77 -22.85 -9.57
N SER A 511 -14.06 -22.67 -9.85
CA SER A 511 -15.09 -22.27 -8.87
C SER A 511 -15.43 -23.47 -7.97
N THR A 512 -15.04 -23.41 -6.70
CA THR A 512 -15.16 -24.51 -5.73
C THR A 512 -15.66 -24.02 -4.38
N GLY A 513 -15.70 -24.92 -3.39
CA GLY A 513 -15.97 -24.53 -2.00
C GLY A 513 -17.42 -24.17 -1.71
N PHE A 514 -17.61 -23.41 -0.63
CA PHE A 514 -18.90 -22.98 -0.12
C PHE A 514 -19.68 -22.16 -1.15
N HIS A 515 -19.09 -21.13 -1.74
CA HIS A 515 -19.77 -20.26 -2.72
C HIS A 515 -20.24 -21.00 -3.97
N ARG A 516 -19.47 -21.96 -4.49
CA ARG A 516 -19.92 -22.80 -5.62
C ARG A 516 -21.16 -23.62 -5.26
N ILE A 517 -21.19 -24.19 -4.05
CA ILE A 517 -22.31 -25.01 -3.58
C ILE A 517 -23.52 -24.12 -3.27
N GLU A 518 -23.29 -22.95 -2.67
CA GLU A 518 -24.30 -21.93 -2.43
C GLU A 518 -25.02 -21.56 -3.72
N TYR A 519 -24.26 -21.16 -4.75
CA TYR A 519 -24.82 -20.79 -6.03
C TYR A 519 -25.80 -21.85 -6.53
N GLY A 520 -25.39 -23.12 -6.59
CA GLY A 520 -26.27 -24.17 -7.11
C GLY A 520 -27.47 -24.50 -6.20
N LEU A 521 -27.30 -24.49 -4.87
CA LEU A 521 -28.40 -24.74 -3.92
C LEU A 521 -29.51 -23.68 -4.00
N TRP A 522 -29.16 -22.42 -4.27
CA TRP A 522 -30.10 -21.31 -4.34
C TRP A 522 -30.55 -20.94 -5.77
N HIS A 523 -29.86 -21.44 -6.81
CA HIS A 523 -30.24 -21.25 -8.22
C HIS A 523 -30.89 -22.48 -8.88
N GLY A 524 -31.19 -23.52 -8.09
CA GLY A 524 -31.98 -24.67 -8.56
C GLY A 524 -31.20 -25.68 -9.39
N GLU A 525 -29.89 -25.77 -9.19
CA GLU A 525 -29.10 -26.86 -9.77
C GLU A 525 -29.49 -28.22 -9.16
N PRO A 526 -29.49 -29.31 -9.95
CA PRO A 526 -29.79 -30.63 -9.45
C PRO A 526 -28.69 -31.16 -8.52
N ALA A 527 -29.04 -32.03 -7.57
CA ALA A 527 -28.09 -32.69 -6.67
C ALA A 527 -26.90 -33.34 -7.39
N THR A 528 -27.12 -33.88 -8.59
CA THR A 528 -26.09 -34.53 -9.41
C THR A 528 -24.98 -33.58 -9.85
N SER A 529 -25.25 -32.29 -10.07
CA SER A 529 -24.19 -31.31 -10.39
C SER A 529 -23.44 -30.84 -9.14
N LEU A 530 -24.07 -30.90 -7.97
CA LEU A 530 -23.52 -30.44 -6.70
C LEU A 530 -22.75 -31.51 -5.92
N THR A 531 -22.94 -32.78 -6.25
CA THR A 531 -22.32 -33.92 -5.53
C THR A 531 -20.79 -33.82 -5.55
N ALA A 532 -20.17 -33.58 -6.71
CA ALA A 532 -18.72 -33.50 -6.83
C ALA A 532 -18.14 -32.25 -6.11
N PRO A 533 -18.70 -31.03 -6.28
CA PRO A 533 -18.32 -29.87 -5.46
C PRO A 533 -18.40 -30.11 -3.95
N ALA A 534 -19.49 -30.74 -3.47
CA ALA A 534 -19.68 -30.99 -2.04
C ALA A 534 -18.69 -32.02 -1.47
N GLN A 535 -18.41 -33.09 -2.22
CA GLN A 535 -17.37 -34.06 -1.85
C GLN A 535 -15.98 -33.41 -1.82
N ARG A 536 -15.69 -32.51 -2.78
CA ARG A 536 -14.44 -31.76 -2.81
C ARG A 536 -14.30 -30.84 -1.59
N LEU A 537 -15.34 -30.07 -1.24
CA LEU A 537 -15.34 -29.24 -0.04
C LEU A 537 -15.08 -30.07 1.23
N ALA A 538 -15.73 -31.22 1.39
CA ALA A 538 -15.49 -32.10 2.54
C ALA A 538 -14.05 -32.66 2.59
N ALA A 539 -13.46 -32.94 1.42
CA ALA A 539 -12.08 -33.36 1.30
C ALA A 539 -11.10 -32.23 1.62
N ASP A 540 -11.36 -31.02 1.13
CA ASP A 540 -10.54 -29.83 1.38
C ASP A 540 -10.58 -29.44 2.86
N ALA A 541 -11.74 -29.48 3.53
CA ALA A 541 -11.87 -29.27 4.98
C ALA A 541 -11.09 -30.33 5.79
N ALA A 542 -11.14 -31.60 5.38
CA ALA A 542 -10.34 -32.65 6.01
C ALA A 542 -8.84 -32.46 5.76
N GLY A 543 -8.46 -32.02 4.57
CA GLY A 543 -7.10 -31.66 4.21
C GLY A 543 -6.55 -30.53 5.07
N LEU A 544 -7.34 -29.46 5.26
CA LEU A 544 -7.00 -28.33 6.12
C LEU A 544 -6.77 -28.81 7.56
N ARG A 545 -7.69 -29.59 8.13
CA ARG A 545 -7.51 -30.13 9.48
C ARG A 545 -6.24 -30.97 9.63
N ASN A 546 -5.89 -31.76 8.62
CA ASN A 546 -4.67 -32.56 8.65
C ASN A 546 -3.40 -31.70 8.51
N ALA A 547 -3.46 -30.60 7.75
CA ALA A 547 -2.33 -29.71 7.53
C ALA A 547 -2.10 -28.73 8.70
N PHE A 548 -3.18 -28.28 9.33
CA PHE A 548 -3.17 -27.22 10.36
C PHE A 548 -2.17 -27.43 11.51
N PRO A 549 -2.00 -28.64 12.07
CA PRO A 549 -0.98 -28.87 13.11
C PRO A 549 0.45 -28.57 12.67
N HIS A 550 0.73 -28.61 11.36
CA HIS A 550 2.05 -28.39 10.77
C HIS A 550 2.23 -27.02 10.11
N GLN A 551 1.16 -26.21 10.04
CA GLN A 551 1.24 -24.85 9.53
C GLN A 551 2.05 -23.98 10.49
N ASP A 552 2.91 -23.16 9.89
CA ASP A 552 3.69 -22.16 10.59
C ASP A 552 2.77 -20.98 10.92
N PHE A 553 2.72 -20.61 12.20
CA PHE A 553 1.90 -19.51 12.67
C PHE A 553 2.80 -18.51 13.35
N ASP A 554 2.90 -17.32 12.76
CA ASP A 554 3.57 -16.21 13.41
C ASP A 554 2.70 -15.75 14.59
N PRO A 555 3.22 -15.77 15.83
CA PRO A 555 2.47 -15.28 16.98
C PRO A 555 2.01 -13.82 16.83
N SER A 556 2.70 -13.02 16.01
CA SER A 556 2.33 -11.63 15.71
C SER A 556 1.07 -11.50 14.85
N ASP A 557 0.63 -12.57 14.17
CA ASP A 557 -0.62 -12.59 13.41
C ASP A 557 -1.85 -12.59 14.32
N LEU A 558 -1.73 -13.10 15.56
CA LEU A 558 -2.85 -13.20 16.49
C LEU A 558 -3.51 -11.84 16.79
N PRO A 559 -2.77 -10.79 17.19
CA PRO A 559 -3.36 -9.47 17.41
C PRO A 559 -3.82 -8.78 16.12
N LEU A 560 -3.18 -9.03 14.97
CA LEU A 560 -3.63 -8.53 13.66
C LEU A 560 -5.01 -9.07 13.31
N ARG A 561 -5.21 -10.38 13.48
CA ARG A 561 -6.44 -11.08 13.10
C ARG A 561 -7.66 -10.61 13.88
N ALA A 562 -7.47 -10.09 15.11
CA ALA A 562 -8.54 -9.49 15.88
C ALA A 562 -9.17 -8.27 15.18
N HIS A 563 -8.40 -7.55 14.35
CA HIS A 563 -8.88 -6.43 13.55
C HIS A 563 -9.32 -6.89 12.14
N GLU A 564 -8.46 -7.65 11.46
CA GLU A 564 -8.63 -8.03 10.05
C GLU A 564 -9.89 -8.83 9.75
N VAL A 565 -10.33 -9.72 10.65
CA VAL A 565 -11.55 -10.52 10.46
C VAL A 565 -12.79 -9.63 10.31
N LEU A 566 -12.88 -8.57 11.11
CA LEU A 566 -13.99 -7.61 11.00
C LEU A 566 -13.80 -6.61 9.86
N GLU A 567 -12.56 -6.37 9.43
CA GLU A 567 -12.28 -5.54 8.25
C GLU A 567 -12.83 -6.23 6.99
N ASN A 568 -12.49 -7.51 6.80
CA ASN A 568 -13.06 -8.35 5.74
C ASN A 568 -14.58 -8.44 5.84
N THR A 569 -15.12 -8.55 7.05
CA THR A 569 -16.58 -8.52 7.27
C THR A 569 -17.21 -7.23 6.76
N LEU A 570 -16.60 -6.07 7.05
CA LEU A 570 -17.10 -4.78 6.57
C LEU A 570 -16.97 -4.66 5.04
N GLN A 571 -15.87 -5.16 4.47
CA GLN A 571 -15.58 -5.08 3.05
C GLN A 571 -16.51 -5.98 2.20
N PHE A 572 -16.72 -7.22 2.63
CA PHE A 572 -17.35 -8.26 1.81
C PHE A 572 -18.73 -8.67 2.31
N GLU A 573 -18.87 -8.97 3.60
CA GLU A 573 -20.14 -9.48 4.13
C GLU A 573 -21.20 -8.38 4.23
N LEU A 574 -20.85 -7.21 4.79
CA LEU A 574 -21.80 -6.10 4.96
C LEU A 574 -22.11 -5.34 3.67
N THR A 575 -21.37 -5.63 2.60
CA THR A 575 -21.70 -5.18 1.24
C THR A 575 -22.64 -6.16 0.53
N GLY A 576 -22.65 -7.43 0.95
CA GLY A 576 -23.34 -8.54 0.29
C GLY A 576 -22.59 -9.05 -0.94
N ASP A 577 -21.29 -8.75 -1.04
CA ASP A 577 -20.46 -9.01 -2.21
C ASP A 577 -20.07 -10.48 -2.36
N THR A 578 -20.15 -11.25 -1.26
CA THR A 578 -19.90 -12.69 -1.20
C THR A 578 -21.18 -13.54 -1.31
N ASP A 579 -22.36 -12.91 -1.45
CA ASP A 579 -23.64 -13.63 -1.51
C ASP A 579 -23.87 -14.26 -2.88
N GLU A 580 -23.89 -15.60 -2.95
CA GLU A 580 -24.25 -16.35 -4.15
C GLU A 580 -25.73 -16.78 -4.15
N GLY A 581 -26.56 -16.02 -3.43
CA GLY A 581 -28.02 -16.16 -3.41
C GLY A 581 -28.62 -16.67 -2.10
N SER A 582 -27.82 -17.01 -1.09
CA SER A 582 -28.35 -17.47 0.19
C SER A 582 -29.00 -16.36 1.01
N GLY A 583 -28.54 -15.11 0.84
CA GLY A 583 -28.93 -13.95 1.65
C GLY A 583 -28.39 -14.03 3.08
N THR A 584 -27.30 -14.78 3.32
CA THR A 584 -26.84 -15.12 4.68
C THR A 584 -25.59 -14.40 5.16
N ASN A 585 -25.08 -13.37 4.46
CA ASN A 585 -23.87 -12.65 4.89
C ASN A 585 -23.93 -12.08 6.32
N LEU A 586 -25.11 -11.72 6.84
CA LEU A 586 -25.22 -11.29 8.24
C LEU A 586 -24.96 -12.43 9.22
N ALA A 587 -25.23 -13.67 8.82
CA ALA A 587 -24.89 -14.86 9.58
C ALA A 587 -23.37 -15.13 9.57
N THR A 588 -22.71 -14.85 8.45
CA THR A 588 -21.25 -14.87 8.30
C THR A 588 -20.60 -13.76 9.13
N ALA A 589 -21.16 -12.54 9.09
CA ALA A 589 -20.71 -11.42 9.92
C ALA A 589 -20.83 -11.72 11.42
N ASP A 590 -21.89 -12.40 11.83
CA ASP A 590 -22.07 -12.89 13.21
C ASP A 590 -21.02 -13.94 13.60
N ALA A 591 -20.72 -14.89 12.70
CA ALA A 591 -19.66 -15.86 12.91
C ALA A 591 -18.27 -15.21 13.00
N ASN A 592 -17.94 -14.27 12.11
CA ASN A 592 -16.69 -13.50 12.15
C ASN A 592 -16.54 -12.69 13.44
N LEU A 593 -17.64 -12.11 13.94
CA LEU A 593 -17.65 -11.44 15.24
C LEU A 593 -17.40 -12.42 16.40
N ALA A 594 -17.92 -13.65 16.32
CA ALA A 594 -17.61 -14.69 17.30
C ALA A 594 -16.12 -15.06 17.28
N GLY A 595 -15.53 -15.29 16.10
CA GLY A 595 -14.09 -15.55 15.97
C GLY A 595 -13.22 -14.40 16.52
N THR A 596 -13.63 -13.16 16.28
CA THR A 596 -12.98 -11.97 16.83
C THR A 596 -13.04 -11.94 18.36
N ARG A 597 -14.16 -12.33 18.98
CA ARG A 597 -14.27 -12.45 20.45
C ARG A 597 -13.34 -13.50 21.02
N GLU A 598 -13.16 -14.62 20.34
CA GLU A 598 -12.25 -15.67 20.79
C GLU A 598 -10.80 -15.17 20.79
N LEU A 599 -10.39 -14.48 19.71
CA LEU A 599 -9.08 -13.80 19.65
C LEU A 599 -8.91 -12.79 20.79
N LEU A 600 -9.91 -11.93 21.03
CA LEU A 600 -9.87 -10.97 22.13
C LEU A 600 -9.82 -11.64 23.50
N THR A 601 -10.43 -12.82 23.65
CA THR A 601 -10.42 -13.58 24.90
C THR A 601 -9.02 -14.11 25.21
N VAL A 602 -8.35 -14.73 24.23
CA VAL A 602 -6.98 -15.24 24.44
C VAL A 602 -5.95 -14.11 24.63
N LEU A 603 -6.18 -12.94 24.03
CA LEU A 603 -5.30 -11.77 24.15
C LEU A 603 -5.56 -10.91 25.39
N ARG A 604 -6.72 -11.07 26.05
CA ARG A 604 -7.16 -10.25 27.19
C ARG A 604 -6.12 -10.12 28.32
N PRO A 605 -5.39 -11.19 28.73
CA PRO A 605 -4.39 -11.07 29.80
C PRO A 605 -3.29 -10.07 29.45
N LEU A 606 -2.83 -10.07 28.20
CA LEU A 606 -1.78 -9.17 27.73
C LEU A 606 -2.31 -7.73 27.58
N LEU A 607 -3.53 -7.57 27.06
CA LEU A 607 -4.17 -6.27 26.86
C LEU A 607 -4.55 -5.57 28.16
N THR A 608 -4.95 -6.30 29.21
CA THR A 608 -5.41 -5.71 30.48
C THR A 608 -4.31 -4.86 31.14
N SER A 609 -3.06 -5.30 31.05
CA SER A 609 -1.91 -4.57 31.61
C SER A 609 -1.49 -3.36 30.77
N ARG A 610 -1.78 -3.37 29.45
CA ARG A 610 -1.29 -2.38 28.48
C ARG A 610 -2.33 -1.31 28.13
N ALA A 611 -3.60 -1.70 28.10
CA ALA A 611 -4.71 -0.85 27.70
C ALA A 611 -5.99 -1.16 28.51
N PRO A 612 -6.00 -0.89 29.83
CA PRO A 612 -7.12 -1.23 30.71
C PRO A 612 -8.45 -0.55 30.34
N HIS A 613 -8.41 0.57 29.63
CA HIS A 613 -9.60 1.29 29.15
C HIS A 613 -10.07 0.85 27.77
N LEU A 614 -9.26 0.08 27.03
CA LEU A 614 -9.59 -0.36 25.67
C LEU A 614 -10.64 -1.48 25.70
N LEU A 615 -10.39 -2.50 26.51
CA LEU A 615 -11.23 -3.70 26.58
C LEU A 615 -12.69 -3.40 26.92
N PRO A 616 -13.04 -2.55 27.91
CA PRO A 616 -14.45 -2.22 28.17
C PRO A 616 -15.15 -1.54 26.99
N THR A 617 -14.43 -0.70 26.24
CA THR A 617 -14.96 -0.04 25.03
C THR A 617 -15.20 -1.06 23.94
N VAL A 618 -14.19 -1.88 23.62
CA VAL A 618 -14.28 -2.95 22.62
C VAL A 618 -15.41 -3.93 22.97
N ASP A 619 -15.51 -4.35 24.24
CA ASP A 619 -16.58 -5.27 24.71
C ASP A 619 -17.97 -4.65 24.52
N ALA A 620 -18.11 -3.35 24.80
CA ALA A 620 -19.37 -2.64 24.56
C ALA A 620 -19.71 -2.55 23.07
N ASP A 621 -18.73 -2.33 22.22
CA ASP A 621 -18.88 -2.21 20.76
C ASP A 621 -19.24 -3.57 20.12
N VAL A 622 -18.54 -4.62 20.53
CA VAL A 622 -18.85 -6.02 20.21
C VAL A 622 -20.28 -6.38 20.62
N ALA A 623 -20.73 -5.99 21.81
CA ALA A 623 -22.10 -6.24 22.27
C ALA A 623 -23.13 -5.43 21.47
N ARG A 624 -22.80 -4.18 21.07
CA ARG A 624 -23.67 -3.38 20.21
C ARG A 624 -23.81 -4.00 18.83
N LEU A 625 -22.71 -4.48 18.23
CA LEU A 625 -22.76 -5.15 16.94
C LEU A 625 -23.56 -6.45 17.01
N GLN A 626 -23.34 -7.27 18.04
CA GLN A 626 -24.12 -8.49 18.27
C GLN A 626 -25.62 -8.21 18.27
N LYS A 627 -26.05 -7.22 19.05
CA LYS A 627 -27.46 -6.88 19.17
C LYS A 627 -28.08 -6.45 17.84
N LEU A 628 -27.31 -5.83 16.96
CA LEU A 628 -27.77 -5.45 15.62
C LEU A 628 -27.89 -6.68 14.71
N LEU A 629 -26.91 -7.59 14.76
CA LEU A 629 -26.95 -8.84 14.01
C LEU A 629 -28.10 -9.74 14.49
N ASP A 630 -28.28 -9.88 15.80
CA ASP A 630 -29.41 -10.61 16.40
C ASP A 630 -30.77 -10.04 15.94
N SER A 631 -30.87 -8.72 15.76
CA SER A 631 -32.11 -8.09 15.30
C SER A 631 -32.46 -8.42 13.84
N ALA A 632 -31.48 -8.84 13.06
CA ALA A 632 -31.64 -9.31 11.68
C ALA A 632 -31.84 -10.84 11.59
N HIS A 633 -31.75 -11.55 12.72
CA HIS A 633 -31.94 -12.99 12.83
C HIS A 633 -33.38 -13.33 13.27
N HIS A 634 -34.05 -14.19 12.51
CA HIS A 634 -35.46 -14.55 12.67
C HIS A 634 -35.62 -16.08 12.69
N GLY A 635 -35.32 -16.70 13.84
CA GLY A 635 -35.40 -18.15 14.01
C GLY A 635 -34.30 -18.87 13.25
N SER A 636 -34.62 -19.42 12.08
CA SER A 636 -33.66 -20.07 11.17
C SER A 636 -33.30 -19.21 9.95
N HIS A 637 -33.84 -17.99 9.86
CA HIS A 637 -33.68 -17.10 8.71
C HIS A 637 -32.93 -15.84 9.09
N TRP A 638 -32.14 -15.33 8.15
CA TRP A 638 -31.45 -14.05 8.27
C TRP A 638 -32.02 -13.05 7.28
N THR A 639 -32.09 -11.78 7.66
CA THR A 639 -32.45 -10.72 6.73
C THR A 639 -31.27 -10.50 5.77
N PRO A 640 -31.46 -10.63 4.44
CA PRO A 640 -30.38 -10.37 3.50
C PRO A 640 -29.90 -8.92 3.60
N VAL A 641 -28.60 -8.69 3.41
CA VAL A 641 -28.00 -7.35 3.50
C VAL A 641 -28.69 -6.35 2.58
N GLY A 642 -29.04 -6.77 1.36
CA GLY A 642 -29.76 -5.95 0.38
C GLY A 642 -31.20 -5.59 0.78
N GLN A 643 -31.78 -6.29 1.76
CA GLN A 643 -33.13 -6.07 2.28
C GLN A 643 -33.14 -5.30 3.61
N LEU A 644 -31.98 -5.01 4.21
CA LEU A 644 -31.90 -4.13 5.36
C LEU A 644 -32.37 -2.72 4.99
N GLY A 645 -33.24 -2.13 5.81
CA GLY A 645 -33.58 -0.72 5.68
C GLY A 645 -32.32 0.17 5.78
N ALA A 646 -32.30 1.29 5.05
CA ALA A 646 -31.11 2.16 4.97
C ALA A 646 -30.54 2.56 6.33
N THR A 647 -31.40 2.86 7.32
CA THR A 647 -30.99 3.17 8.69
C THR A 647 -30.35 1.99 9.41
N ALA A 648 -30.90 0.79 9.25
CA ALA A 648 -30.35 -0.43 9.85
C ALA A 648 -28.97 -0.73 9.25
N ARG A 649 -28.85 -0.69 7.92
CA ARG A 649 -27.58 -0.89 7.20
C ARG A 649 -26.51 0.13 7.63
N ALA A 650 -26.87 1.42 7.68
CA ALA A 650 -25.96 2.47 8.15
C ALA A 650 -25.51 2.25 9.60
N ARG A 651 -26.40 1.74 10.46
CA ARG A 651 -26.08 1.48 11.86
C ARG A 651 -25.16 0.27 12.03
N VAL A 652 -25.39 -0.82 11.30
CA VAL A 652 -24.46 -1.97 11.31
C VAL A 652 -23.09 -1.52 10.84
N ASN A 653 -22.99 -0.89 9.66
CA ASN A 653 -21.72 -0.42 9.12
C ASN A 653 -21.00 0.57 10.04
N GLY A 654 -21.75 1.50 10.64
CA GLY A 654 -21.20 2.50 11.57
C GLY A 654 -20.65 1.87 12.86
N VAL A 655 -21.37 0.89 13.44
CA VAL A 655 -20.89 0.18 14.64
C VAL A 655 -19.70 -0.72 14.31
N THR A 656 -19.72 -1.43 13.17
CA THR A 656 -18.57 -2.22 12.72
C THR A 656 -17.35 -1.34 12.48
N GLY A 657 -17.53 -0.18 11.83
CA GLY A 657 -16.45 0.79 11.61
C GLY A 657 -15.87 1.35 12.91
N GLN A 658 -16.72 1.69 13.88
CA GLN A 658 -16.26 2.13 15.21
C GLN A 658 -15.50 1.02 15.93
N LEU A 659 -16.02 -0.22 15.91
CA LEU A 659 -15.35 -1.37 16.50
C LEU A 659 -13.98 -1.61 15.86
N LEU A 660 -13.85 -1.45 14.54
CA LEU A 660 -12.56 -1.54 13.85
C LEU A 660 -11.59 -0.44 14.30
N GLU A 661 -12.06 0.80 14.46
CA GLU A 661 -11.25 1.90 14.99
C GLU A 661 -10.77 1.59 16.42
N ASP A 662 -11.65 1.05 17.26
CA ASP A 662 -11.32 0.66 18.64
C ASP A 662 -10.38 -0.56 18.69
N LEU A 663 -10.43 -1.46 17.70
CA LEU A 663 -9.51 -2.59 17.59
C LEU A 663 -8.15 -2.22 17.00
N SER A 664 -8.06 -1.11 16.25
CA SER A 664 -6.84 -0.69 15.55
C SER A 664 -5.58 -0.58 16.43
N PRO A 665 -5.63 -0.26 17.74
CA PRO A 665 -4.43 -0.23 18.58
C PRO A 665 -3.94 -1.62 19.02
N VAL A 666 -4.75 -2.67 18.90
CA VAL A 666 -4.43 -4.01 19.42
C VAL A 666 -3.13 -4.59 18.81
N PRO A 667 -2.92 -4.53 17.47
CA PRO A 667 -1.65 -4.93 16.85
C PRO A 667 -0.45 -4.20 17.46
N ASP A 668 -0.45 -2.87 17.49
CA ASP A 668 0.67 -2.07 18.00
C ASP A 668 0.98 -2.36 19.48
N LEU A 669 -0.07 -2.54 20.30
CA LEU A 669 0.05 -2.84 21.72
C LEU A 669 0.66 -4.21 21.99
N LEU A 670 0.50 -5.15 21.07
CA LEU A 670 0.95 -6.54 21.23
C LEU A 670 2.06 -6.94 20.25
N GLU A 671 2.59 -5.99 19.50
CA GLU A 671 3.73 -6.17 18.62
C GLU A 671 4.94 -6.71 19.38
N ILE A 672 5.52 -7.77 18.83
CA ILE A 672 6.73 -8.39 19.35
C ILE A 672 7.89 -7.42 19.15
N ARG A 673 8.52 -7.01 20.26
CA ARG A 673 9.66 -6.08 20.22
C ARG A 673 10.91 -6.79 20.69
N LYS A 674 12.03 -6.61 19.98
CA LYS A 674 13.34 -7.18 20.38
C LYS A 674 13.90 -6.59 21.68
N SER A 675 13.26 -5.55 22.20
CA SER A 675 13.57 -4.97 23.51
C SER A 675 12.95 -5.73 24.69
N ALA A 676 12.03 -6.66 24.44
CA ALA A 676 11.33 -7.49 25.43
C ALA A 676 12.25 -8.48 26.14
#